data_AF-A0A3M0ZXU3-F1
#
_entry.id   AF-A0A3M0ZXU3-F1
#
_cell.length_a   1.000
_cell.length_b   1.000
_cell.length_c   1.000
_cell.angle_alpha   90.00
_cell.angle_beta   90.00
_cell.angle_gamma   90.00
#
_symmetry.space_group_name_H-M   'P 1'
#
loop_
_entity.id
_entity.type
_entity.pdbx_description
1 polymer ?
#
loop_
_entity_poly.entity_id
_entity_poly.type
_entity_poly.pdbx_seq_one_letter_code
_entity_poly.pdbx_strand_id
1 'polypeptide(L)'
;MREAMHAVFLYHAIRAGLDMGIVNAGQLAVYDEIEPRLREAVEDVILNRRLDATERLLAIAEDYRSGGKRREEDLSWRDQPVEKRLEHALVRGIDRWIVEDTEEARQKFARPIEVIEGPLMDGMNVVGDLFGSGRMFLPQVVKSARVMKKAVAHLLPYIEAEKTAGDRAKGRIVMATVKGDVHDIGKNIVGVVLQCNNFEVIDLGVMVPWQDILKAAREKKADIIGLSGLITPSLDEMATVAEEMERAKMDLPLMIGGATTSRVHTAVKIAPRYSGPVIHVLDASRAVGVAGNLVSKTQRAPFVLEVANDYARLRKAREGSAKEKGLVPLAAARANREAIDWQGYVPERPRLIGTETFTDYPLADLVERIDWTPFFRAWELAGTYPAILDDATVGETARTLFADARAMLERIIEERWLEARGVIGFWPANAAGDDVVLYEDEARSRERARFHFLRQQIAKREGRPNFCLADFVAPIRSGVADYLGAFAVTAGIGIEERVAAFEAAHDDYSAILLKALADRLAEAFAERLHERVRREFWGYAPDEALSNEELIRERYRGIRPAPGYPACPDHSEKPALFRLLDAEAKAGIRLTENFAMLPTAAVSGFYFAHPRAHYFGVGKIGRDQVADYATRRGVSVAEAEKWLAPNLAYDPARTSAGDLKKAG
;
A
#
# COMPACT_ATOMS: atom_id res chain seq x y z
N MET A 1 2.68 -33.78 22.78
CA MET A 1 2.57 -34.15 24.23
C MET A 1 2.82 -32.98 25.17
N ARG A 2 3.99 -32.31 25.15
CA ARG A 2 4.26 -31.12 25.99
C ARG A 2 3.20 -30.01 25.80
N GLU A 3 2.80 -29.79 24.56
CA GLU A 3 1.78 -28.79 24.19
C GLU A 3 0.40 -29.11 24.77
N ALA A 4 0.01 -30.39 24.75
CA ALA A 4 -1.23 -30.86 25.36
C ALA A 4 -1.21 -30.67 26.89
N MET A 5 -0.07 -30.92 27.55
CA MET A 5 0.08 -30.68 28.99
C MET A 5 -0.07 -29.20 29.35
N HIS A 6 0.54 -28.30 28.58
CA HIS A 6 0.40 -26.86 28.81
C HIS A 6 -1.04 -26.39 28.59
N ALA A 7 -1.70 -26.87 27.53
CA ALA A 7 -3.08 -26.52 27.23
C ALA A 7 -4.07 -26.97 28.31
N VAL A 8 -3.95 -28.22 28.78
CA VAL A 8 -4.79 -28.76 29.87
C VAL A 8 -4.51 -28.04 31.19
N PHE A 9 -3.24 -27.77 31.51
CA PHE A 9 -2.88 -27.03 32.72
C PHE A 9 -3.50 -25.64 32.73
N LEU A 10 -3.34 -24.86 31.65
CA LEU A 10 -3.88 -23.51 31.58
C LEU A 10 -5.42 -23.50 31.57
N TYR A 11 -6.06 -24.45 30.89
CA TYR A 11 -7.52 -24.58 30.89
C TYR A 11 -8.10 -24.68 32.32
N HIS A 12 -7.50 -25.54 33.16
CA HIS A 12 -7.93 -25.70 34.55
C HIS A 12 -7.45 -24.56 35.45
N ALA A 13 -6.22 -24.08 35.27
CA ALA A 13 -5.64 -23.02 36.10
C ALA A 13 -6.36 -21.67 35.93
N ILE A 14 -6.74 -21.30 34.70
CA ILE A 14 -7.50 -20.06 34.44
C ILE A 14 -8.86 -20.11 35.16
N ARG A 15 -9.56 -21.25 35.12
CA ARG A 15 -10.82 -21.44 35.86
C ARG A 15 -10.66 -21.44 37.37
N ALA A 16 -9.50 -21.87 37.85
CA ALA A 16 -9.12 -21.81 39.26
C ALA A 16 -8.63 -20.41 39.70
N GLY A 17 -8.59 -19.42 38.79
CA GLY A 17 -8.29 -18.02 39.11
C GLY A 17 -6.91 -17.53 38.66
N LEU A 18 -6.18 -18.26 37.82
CA LEU A 18 -4.93 -17.78 37.22
C LEU A 18 -5.22 -16.64 36.23
N ASP A 19 -4.69 -15.45 36.50
CA ASP A 19 -4.93 -14.21 35.78
C ASP A 19 -3.73 -13.73 34.94
N MET A 20 -2.52 -14.22 35.23
CA MET A 20 -1.30 -13.97 34.44
C MET A 20 -0.39 -15.20 34.35
N GLY A 21 0.14 -15.47 33.16
CA GLY A 21 1.22 -16.45 32.94
C GLY A 21 2.08 -16.10 31.72
N ILE A 22 3.39 -16.30 31.81
CA ILE A 22 4.31 -16.16 30.67
C ILE A 22 4.42 -17.54 30.01
N VAL A 23 3.81 -17.67 28.82
CA VAL A 23 3.73 -18.95 28.10
C VAL A 23 4.20 -18.80 26.66
N ASN A 24 4.74 -19.86 26.08
CA ASN A 24 5.04 -19.92 24.65
C ASN A 24 3.74 -20.24 23.89
N ALA A 25 3.08 -19.20 23.37
CA ALA A 25 1.79 -19.30 22.70
C ALA A 25 1.78 -20.22 21.46
N GLY A 26 2.93 -20.39 20.78
CA GLY A 26 3.06 -21.25 19.60
C GLY A 26 3.13 -22.75 19.92
N GLN A 27 3.26 -23.13 21.20
CA GLN A 27 3.27 -24.51 21.69
C GLN A 27 2.03 -24.84 22.53
N LEU A 28 0.93 -24.09 22.33
CA LEU A 28 -0.33 -24.26 23.07
C LEU A 28 -1.39 -24.83 22.14
N ALA A 29 -1.71 -26.12 22.33
CA ALA A 29 -2.80 -26.76 21.63
C ALA A 29 -4.16 -26.22 22.11
N VAL A 30 -5.17 -26.19 21.23
CA VAL A 30 -6.55 -25.87 21.64
C VAL A 30 -7.10 -27.06 22.44
N TYR A 31 -7.56 -26.83 23.67
CA TYR A 31 -8.00 -27.89 24.59
C TYR A 31 -9.02 -28.87 23.98
N ASP A 32 -9.93 -28.39 23.14
CA ASP A 32 -10.96 -29.19 22.49
C ASP A 32 -10.47 -29.94 21.23
N GLU A 33 -9.31 -29.55 20.69
CA GLU A 33 -8.68 -30.20 19.54
C GLU A 33 -7.65 -31.26 19.95
N ILE A 34 -7.32 -31.35 21.25
CA ILE A 34 -6.47 -32.43 21.77
C ILE A 34 -7.26 -33.74 21.64
N GLU A 35 -6.65 -34.71 20.98
CA GLU A 35 -7.21 -36.05 20.81
C GLU A 35 -7.72 -36.59 22.17
N PRO A 36 -8.98 -37.07 22.25
CA PRO A 36 -9.63 -37.37 23.53
C PRO A 36 -8.84 -38.28 24.46
N ARG A 37 -8.20 -39.33 23.93
CA ARG A 37 -7.41 -40.30 24.72
C ARG A 37 -6.14 -39.66 25.28
N LEU A 38 -5.46 -38.81 24.52
CA LEU A 38 -4.31 -38.02 25.00
C LEU A 38 -4.75 -36.96 26.03
N ARG A 39 -5.88 -36.28 25.82
CA ARG A 39 -6.40 -35.25 26.72
C ARG A 39 -6.72 -35.84 28.10
N GLU A 40 -7.44 -36.96 28.15
CA GLU A 40 -7.79 -37.65 29.38
C GLU A 40 -6.54 -38.07 30.17
N ALA A 41 -5.55 -38.67 29.50
CA ALA A 41 -4.30 -39.09 30.14
C ALA A 41 -3.49 -37.91 30.69
N VAL A 42 -3.52 -36.76 30.01
CA VAL A 42 -2.87 -35.53 30.48
C VAL A 42 -3.62 -34.91 31.68
N GLU A 43 -4.95 -34.91 31.66
CA GLU A 43 -5.76 -34.47 32.80
C GLU A 43 -5.54 -35.32 34.05
N ASP A 44 -5.45 -36.65 33.87
CA ASP A 44 -5.19 -37.59 34.95
C ASP A 44 -3.89 -37.26 35.69
N VAL A 45 -2.84 -36.86 34.94
CA VAL A 45 -1.55 -36.45 35.48
C VAL A 45 -1.61 -35.08 36.14
N ILE A 46 -2.19 -34.08 35.47
CA ILE A 46 -2.20 -32.68 35.96
C ILE A 46 -3.08 -32.52 37.21
N LEU A 47 -4.21 -33.21 37.26
CA LEU A 47 -5.18 -33.13 38.36
C LEU A 47 -4.98 -34.24 39.40
N ASN A 48 -3.99 -35.12 39.21
CA ASN A 48 -3.68 -36.24 40.08
C ASN A 48 -4.92 -37.11 40.39
N ARG A 49 -5.69 -37.46 39.35
CA ARG A 49 -6.98 -38.18 39.51
C ARG A 49 -6.80 -39.66 39.88
N ARG A 50 -5.62 -40.23 39.64
CA ARG A 50 -5.34 -41.67 39.75
C ARG A 50 -3.87 -41.97 40.00
N LEU A 51 -3.57 -43.14 40.58
CA LEU A 51 -2.21 -43.55 40.96
C LEU A 51 -1.32 -43.98 39.77
N ASP A 52 -1.90 -44.49 38.68
CA ASP A 52 -1.19 -44.97 37.48
C ASP A 52 -1.15 -43.95 36.32
N ALA A 53 -1.44 -42.66 36.61
CA ALA A 53 -1.54 -41.61 35.58
C ALA A 53 -0.26 -41.46 34.73
N THR A 54 0.91 -41.53 35.38
CA THR A 54 2.21 -41.40 34.72
C THR A 54 2.49 -42.56 33.76
N GLU A 55 2.15 -43.79 34.14
CA GLU A 55 2.36 -44.98 33.31
C GLU A 55 1.49 -44.95 32.04
N ARG A 56 0.23 -44.53 32.18
CA ARG A 56 -0.69 -44.34 31.04
C ARG A 56 -0.20 -43.28 30.05
N LEU A 57 0.29 -42.14 30.56
CA LEU A 57 0.80 -41.08 29.69
C LEU A 57 2.07 -41.54 28.93
N LEU A 58 2.94 -42.29 29.59
CA LEU A 58 4.15 -42.85 28.95
C LEU A 58 3.81 -43.87 27.86
N ALA A 59 2.79 -44.71 28.05
CA ALA A 59 2.33 -45.65 27.02
C ALA A 59 1.81 -44.94 25.77
N ILE A 60 1.02 -43.86 25.94
CA ILE A 60 0.51 -43.06 24.81
C ILE A 60 1.65 -42.29 24.12
N ALA A 61 2.68 -41.89 24.85
CA ALA A 61 3.83 -41.19 24.29
C ALA A 61 4.58 -42.00 23.22
N GLU A 62 4.56 -43.33 23.30
CA GLU A 62 5.22 -44.20 22.32
C GLU A 62 4.51 -44.17 20.95
N ASP A 63 3.18 -44.04 20.94
CA ASP A 63 2.36 -43.97 19.71
C ASP A 63 2.64 -42.69 18.89
N TYR A 64 3.09 -41.61 19.54
CA TYR A 64 3.35 -40.30 18.90
C TYR A 64 4.81 -40.10 18.46
N ARG A 65 5.66 -41.13 18.56
CA ARG A 65 7.10 -41.05 18.24
C ARG A 65 7.40 -41.18 16.73
N SER A 66 6.43 -41.57 15.90
CA SER A 66 6.59 -41.86 14.46
C SER A 66 5.92 -40.81 13.55
N GLY A 67 6.69 -39.78 13.19
CA GLY A 67 6.71 -39.06 11.89
C GLY A 67 5.41 -38.71 11.14
N GLY A 68 5.22 -37.40 10.90
CA GLY A 68 4.14 -36.83 10.10
C GLY A 68 4.02 -37.37 8.67
N LYS A 69 2.82 -37.82 8.32
CA LYS A 69 2.43 -38.17 6.95
C LYS A 69 2.11 -36.91 6.15
N ARG A 70 2.62 -36.87 4.93
CA ARG A 70 2.17 -35.98 3.84
C ARG A 70 0.66 -36.23 3.64
N ARG A 71 -0.17 -35.22 3.92
CA ARG A 71 -1.63 -35.30 3.74
C ARG A 71 -1.92 -35.45 2.23
N GLU A 72 -2.46 -36.59 1.84
CA GLU A 72 -3.30 -36.66 0.63
C GLU A 72 -4.46 -35.67 0.79
N GLU A 73 -4.94 -35.12 -0.32
CA GLU A 73 -6.05 -34.16 -0.34
C GLU A 73 -7.29 -34.84 0.28
N ASP A 74 -7.65 -34.43 1.49
CA ASP A 74 -8.78 -34.99 2.23
C ASP A 74 -10.10 -34.57 1.56
N LEU A 75 -10.69 -35.49 0.80
CA LEU A 75 -11.96 -35.28 0.09
C LEU A 75 -13.19 -35.63 0.93
N SER A 76 -13.05 -35.93 2.23
CA SER A 76 -14.18 -36.29 3.10
C SER A 76 -15.28 -35.21 3.18
N TRP A 77 -14.94 -33.94 2.94
CA TRP A 77 -15.92 -32.86 2.88
C TRP A 77 -16.89 -32.99 1.69
N ARG A 78 -16.54 -33.75 0.64
CA ARG A 78 -17.42 -34.00 -0.53
C ARG A 78 -18.64 -34.85 -0.18
N ASP A 79 -18.57 -35.63 0.88
CA ASP A 79 -19.68 -36.48 1.35
C ASP A 79 -20.75 -35.69 2.13
N GLN A 80 -20.50 -34.41 2.42
CA GLN A 80 -21.44 -33.54 3.14
C GLN A 80 -22.57 -33.02 2.22
N PRO A 81 -23.69 -32.53 2.81
CA PRO A 81 -24.74 -31.83 2.07
C PRO A 81 -24.19 -30.62 1.30
N VAL A 82 -24.79 -30.31 0.15
CA VAL A 82 -24.30 -29.26 -0.77
C VAL A 82 -24.11 -27.90 -0.08
N GLU A 83 -24.98 -27.56 0.87
CA GLU A 83 -24.91 -26.32 1.65
C GLU A 83 -23.60 -26.26 2.45
N LYS A 84 -23.21 -27.38 3.07
CA LYS A 84 -21.95 -27.49 3.81
C LYS A 84 -20.73 -27.61 2.90
N ARG A 85 -20.89 -28.18 1.69
CA ARG A 85 -19.83 -28.18 0.67
C ARG A 85 -19.54 -26.77 0.16
N LEU A 86 -20.58 -25.98 -0.11
CA LEU A 86 -20.46 -24.57 -0.51
C LEU A 86 -19.81 -23.73 0.61
N GLU A 87 -20.23 -23.90 1.86
CA GLU A 87 -19.62 -23.25 3.02
C GLU A 87 -18.13 -23.61 3.14
N HIS A 88 -17.79 -24.91 3.04
CA HIS A 88 -16.41 -25.39 3.08
C HIS A 88 -15.58 -24.82 1.92
N ALA A 89 -16.10 -24.86 0.69
CA ALA A 89 -15.43 -24.34 -0.50
C ALA A 89 -15.14 -22.84 -0.38
N LEU A 90 -16.09 -22.06 0.15
CA LEU A 90 -15.92 -20.63 0.41
C LEU A 90 -14.84 -20.38 1.47
N VAL A 91 -14.93 -21.02 2.64
CA VAL A 91 -13.97 -20.82 3.74
C VAL A 91 -12.55 -21.24 3.35
N ARG A 92 -12.41 -22.33 2.57
CA ARG A 92 -11.11 -22.83 2.10
C ARG A 92 -10.63 -22.21 0.78
N GLY A 93 -11.46 -21.43 0.10
CA GLY A 93 -11.12 -20.80 -1.18
C GLY A 93 -10.95 -21.80 -2.34
N ILE A 94 -11.72 -22.91 -2.32
CA ILE A 94 -11.69 -23.98 -3.33
C ILE A 94 -12.70 -23.67 -4.44
N ASP A 95 -12.22 -23.42 -5.66
CA ASP A 95 -13.07 -23.12 -6.81
C ASP A 95 -13.30 -24.30 -7.77
N ARG A 96 -12.54 -25.40 -7.61
CA ARG A 96 -12.58 -26.55 -8.52
C ARG A 96 -13.97 -27.17 -8.70
N TRP A 97 -14.80 -27.20 -7.66
CA TRP A 97 -16.12 -27.84 -7.64
C TRP A 97 -17.27 -26.83 -7.51
N ILE A 98 -16.97 -25.53 -7.48
CA ILE A 98 -17.95 -24.53 -7.05
C ILE A 98 -19.15 -24.44 -7.99
N VAL A 99 -18.93 -24.58 -9.30
CA VAL A 99 -20.00 -24.52 -10.30
C VAL A 99 -20.96 -25.71 -10.14
N GLU A 100 -20.42 -26.91 -9.95
CA GLU A 100 -21.19 -28.14 -9.77
C GLU A 100 -22.01 -28.10 -8.47
N ASP A 101 -21.39 -27.70 -7.36
CA ASP A 101 -22.09 -27.56 -6.08
C ASP A 101 -23.14 -26.44 -6.12
N THR A 102 -22.84 -25.34 -6.81
CA THR A 102 -23.80 -24.22 -6.95
C THR A 102 -25.00 -24.64 -7.80
N GLU A 103 -24.79 -25.42 -8.85
CA GLU A 103 -25.87 -25.96 -9.67
C GLU A 103 -26.73 -26.97 -8.91
N GLU A 104 -26.14 -27.86 -8.13
CA GLU A 104 -26.89 -28.79 -7.27
C GLU A 104 -27.73 -28.02 -6.24
N ALA A 105 -27.16 -27.00 -5.60
CA ALA A 105 -27.92 -26.13 -4.70
C ALA A 105 -29.05 -25.41 -5.44
N ARG A 106 -28.79 -24.84 -6.62
CA ARG A 106 -29.82 -24.15 -7.43
C ARG A 106 -31.02 -25.04 -7.74
N GLN A 107 -30.81 -26.34 -7.95
CA GLN A 107 -31.89 -27.30 -8.20
C GLN A 107 -32.66 -27.68 -6.93
N LYS A 108 -32.07 -27.52 -5.74
CA LYS A 108 -32.69 -27.81 -4.43
C LYS A 108 -33.50 -26.64 -3.89
N PHE A 109 -33.04 -25.41 -4.08
CA PHE A 109 -33.72 -24.20 -3.61
C PHE A 109 -34.85 -23.80 -4.56
N ALA A 110 -35.87 -23.11 -4.04
CA ALA A 110 -37.06 -22.75 -4.82
C ALA A 110 -36.76 -21.61 -5.79
N ARG A 111 -35.85 -20.70 -5.41
CA ARG A 111 -35.38 -19.59 -6.25
C ARG A 111 -33.85 -19.58 -6.29
N PRO A 112 -33.21 -19.31 -7.45
CA PRO A 112 -31.75 -19.22 -7.56
C PRO A 112 -31.11 -18.21 -6.60
N ILE A 113 -31.81 -17.14 -6.26
CA ILE A 113 -31.32 -16.13 -5.30
C ILE A 113 -31.15 -16.71 -3.89
N GLU A 114 -31.92 -17.73 -3.51
CA GLU A 114 -31.85 -18.34 -2.17
C GLU A 114 -30.54 -19.10 -1.97
N VAL A 115 -29.87 -19.54 -3.05
CA VAL A 115 -28.52 -20.10 -2.97
C VAL A 115 -27.51 -19.03 -2.56
N ILE A 116 -27.69 -17.80 -3.05
CA ILE A 116 -26.87 -16.65 -2.67
C ILE A 116 -27.17 -16.28 -1.21
N GLU A 117 -28.42 -15.99 -0.89
CA GLU A 117 -28.84 -15.52 0.44
C GLU A 117 -28.69 -16.56 1.56
N GLY A 118 -28.67 -17.86 1.22
CA GLY A 118 -28.48 -18.97 2.14
C GLY A 118 -27.03 -19.45 2.17
N PRO A 119 -26.71 -20.62 1.58
CA PRO A 119 -25.44 -21.30 1.82
C PRO A 119 -24.19 -20.49 1.42
N LEU A 120 -24.28 -19.68 0.36
CA LEU A 120 -23.15 -18.84 -0.04
C LEU A 120 -22.91 -17.70 0.96
N MET A 121 -23.96 -16.99 1.38
CA MET A 121 -23.84 -15.95 2.40
C MET A 121 -23.47 -16.50 3.77
N ASP A 122 -23.94 -17.68 4.15
CA ASP A 122 -23.54 -18.36 5.38
C ASP A 122 -22.03 -18.63 5.39
N GLY A 123 -21.48 -19.14 4.29
CA GLY A 123 -20.03 -19.29 4.11
C GLY A 123 -19.27 -17.97 4.20
N MET A 124 -19.80 -16.91 3.59
CA MET A 124 -19.17 -15.59 3.64
C MET A 124 -19.24 -14.93 5.03
N ASN A 125 -20.30 -15.17 5.80
CA ASN A 125 -20.41 -14.72 7.18
C ASN A 125 -19.33 -15.39 8.05
N VAL A 126 -19.10 -16.69 7.88
CA VAL A 126 -18.02 -17.42 8.57
C VAL A 126 -16.65 -16.83 8.19
N VAL A 127 -16.41 -16.54 6.90
CA VAL A 127 -15.18 -15.86 6.44
C VAL A 127 -15.02 -14.50 7.12
N GLY A 128 -16.10 -13.71 7.20
CA GLY A 128 -16.12 -12.41 7.88
C GLY A 128 -15.79 -12.50 9.37
N ASP A 129 -16.37 -13.46 10.08
CA ASP A 129 -16.12 -13.69 11.51
C ASP A 129 -14.69 -14.18 11.78
N LEU A 130 -14.16 -15.07 10.92
CA LEU A 130 -12.78 -15.54 11.02
C LEU A 130 -11.79 -14.40 10.75
N PHE A 131 -12.05 -13.56 9.75
CA PHE A 131 -11.24 -12.39 9.45
C PHE A 131 -11.29 -11.36 10.58
N GLY A 132 -12.49 -11.04 11.09
CA GLY A 132 -12.69 -10.11 12.19
C GLY A 132 -12.07 -10.58 13.52
N SER A 133 -11.96 -11.90 13.73
CA SER A 133 -11.28 -12.50 14.88
C SER A 133 -9.77 -12.74 14.67
N GLY A 134 -9.22 -12.36 13.51
CA GLY A 134 -7.80 -12.55 13.18
C GLY A 134 -7.38 -14.00 12.93
N ARG A 135 -8.34 -14.91 12.70
CA ARG A 135 -8.12 -16.34 12.39
C ARG A 135 -8.05 -16.63 10.88
N MET A 136 -8.39 -15.65 10.06
CA MET A 136 -8.25 -15.67 8.61
C MET A 136 -7.61 -14.36 8.18
N PHE A 137 -6.84 -14.39 7.10
CA PHE A 137 -6.11 -13.22 6.61
C PHE A 137 -6.49 -12.87 5.19
N LEU A 138 -6.13 -11.66 4.77
CA LEU A 138 -6.56 -11.10 3.49
C LEU A 138 -6.32 -12.01 2.27
N PRO A 139 -5.17 -12.70 2.10
CA PRO A 139 -4.99 -13.63 0.98
C PRO A 139 -6.08 -14.70 0.87
N GLN A 140 -6.52 -15.23 2.02
CA GLN A 140 -7.56 -16.25 2.08
C GLN A 140 -8.92 -15.64 1.79
N VAL A 141 -9.22 -14.45 2.35
CA VAL A 141 -10.48 -13.73 2.10
C VAL A 141 -10.67 -13.44 0.60
N VAL A 142 -9.61 -13.02 -0.09
CA VAL A 142 -9.68 -12.79 -1.55
C VAL A 142 -9.88 -14.09 -2.32
N LYS A 143 -9.29 -15.21 -1.90
CA LYS A 143 -9.57 -16.54 -2.48
C LYS A 143 -11.03 -16.96 -2.25
N SER A 144 -11.59 -16.73 -1.07
CA SER A 144 -13.01 -16.96 -0.78
C SER A 144 -13.93 -16.13 -1.67
N ALA A 145 -13.59 -14.85 -1.85
CA ALA A 145 -14.35 -13.95 -2.72
C ALA A 145 -14.38 -14.43 -4.19
N ARG A 146 -13.26 -14.97 -4.68
CA ARG A 146 -13.20 -15.60 -6.01
C ARG A 146 -14.17 -16.76 -6.13
N VAL A 147 -14.22 -17.65 -5.15
CA VAL A 147 -15.18 -18.77 -5.11
C VAL A 147 -16.62 -18.23 -5.14
N MET A 148 -16.91 -17.24 -4.30
CA MET A 148 -18.22 -16.57 -4.25
C MET A 148 -18.61 -15.97 -5.61
N LYS A 149 -17.73 -15.20 -6.26
CA LYS A 149 -18.01 -14.59 -7.57
C LYS A 149 -18.27 -15.64 -8.65
N LYS A 150 -17.50 -16.73 -8.68
CA LYS A 150 -17.73 -17.82 -9.63
C LYS A 150 -19.08 -18.50 -9.43
N ALA A 151 -19.50 -18.71 -8.18
CA ALA A 151 -20.83 -19.23 -7.85
C ALA A 151 -21.94 -18.27 -8.32
N VAL A 152 -21.84 -16.98 -7.99
CA VAL A 152 -22.82 -15.96 -8.39
C VAL A 152 -22.89 -15.82 -9.91
N ALA A 153 -21.74 -15.82 -10.60
CA ALA A 153 -21.68 -15.75 -12.06
C ALA A 153 -22.44 -16.91 -12.73
N HIS A 154 -22.37 -18.12 -12.16
CA HIS A 154 -23.16 -19.27 -12.60
C HIS A 154 -24.67 -19.07 -12.38
N LEU A 155 -25.08 -18.45 -11.28
CA LEU A 155 -26.49 -18.23 -10.94
C LEU A 155 -27.14 -17.07 -11.71
N LEU A 156 -26.36 -16.08 -12.17
CA LEU A 156 -26.86 -14.86 -12.83
C LEU A 156 -27.87 -15.14 -13.95
N PRO A 157 -27.62 -16.02 -14.95
CA PRO A 157 -28.58 -16.29 -16.02
C PRO A 157 -29.95 -16.78 -15.50
N TYR A 158 -29.96 -17.55 -14.41
CA TYR A 158 -31.19 -18.06 -13.79
C TYR A 158 -31.92 -17.00 -12.97
N ILE A 159 -31.18 -16.18 -12.23
CA ILE A 159 -31.74 -15.05 -11.46
C ILE A 159 -32.38 -14.03 -12.42
N GLU A 160 -31.72 -13.74 -13.54
CA GLU A 160 -32.26 -12.80 -14.53
C GLU A 160 -33.53 -13.29 -15.21
N ALA A 161 -33.66 -14.61 -15.38
CA ALA A 161 -34.87 -15.24 -15.91
C ALA A 161 -36.05 -15.22 -14.91
N GLU A 162 -35.79 -15.14 -13.60
CA GLU A 162 -36.81 -15.15 -12.54
C GLU A 162 -37.15 -13.77 -11.95
N LYS A 163 -36.53 -12.68 -12.45
CA LYS A 163 -36.63 -11.32 -11.87
C LYS A 163 -38.07 -10.93 -11.48
N THR A 164 -38.33 -10.99 -10.18
CA THR A 164 -39.37 -10.20 -9.50
C THR A 164 -38.69 -9.08 -8.70
N ALA A 165 -39.28 -7.89 -8.68
CA ALA A 165 -38.71 -6.73 -8.01
C ALA A 165 -38.70 -6.89 -6.48
N GLY A 166 -37.54 -7.15 -5.86
CA GLY A 166 -37.46 -7.29 -4.40
C GLY A 166 -36.07 -7.32 -3.75
N ASP A 167 -35.05 -7.88 -4.41
CA ASP A 167 -33.79 -8.20 -3.72
C ASP A 167 -32.91 -6.96 -3.51
N ARG A 168 -32.46 -6.73 -2.26
CA ARG A 168 -31.65 -5.56 -1.87
C ARG A 168 -30.36 -5.98 -1.18
N ALA A 169 -29.23 -5.61 -1.78
CA ALA A 169 -27.93 -5.62 -1.12
C ALA A 169 -27.96 -4.80 0.19
N LYS A 170 -27.03 -5.08 1.12
CA LYS A 170 -26.91 -4.37 2.41
C LYS A 170 -26.72 -2.87 2.24
N GLY A 171 -26.09 -2.49 1.13
CA GLY A 171 -25.95 -1.13 0.63
C GLY A 171 -25.16 -1.14 -0.68
N ARG A 172 -25.25 -0.05 -1.42
CA ARG A 172 -24.51 0.16 -2.68
C ARG A 172 -23.41 1.20 -2.48
N ILE A 173 -22.20 0.87 -2.90
CA ILE A 173 -21.01 1.71 -2.72
C ILE A 173 -20.41 2.00 -4.09
N VAL A 174 -20.28 3.28 -4.44
CA VAL A 174 -19.49 3.71 -5.60
C VAL A 174 -18.06 3.96 -5.13
N MET A 175 -17.10 3.26 -5.73
CA MET A 175 -15.67 3.39 -5.41
C MET A 175 -14.89 3.90 -6.61
N ALA A 176 -13.91 4.77 -6.36
CA ALA A 176 -13.04 5.30 -7.41
C ALA A 176 -11.65 5.65 -6.88
N THR A 177 -10.61 5.41 -7.68
CA THR A 177 -9.34 6.10 -7.50
C THR A 177 -9.46 7.49 -8.15
N VAL A 178 -9.16 8.53 -7.38
CA VAL A 178 -9.42 9.92 -7.76
C VAL A 178 -8.63 10.33 -9.01
N LYS A 179 -9.11 11.41 -9.65
CA LYS A 179 -8.52 12.01 -10.85
C LYS A 179 -6.99 12.11 -10.79
N GLY A 180 -6.35 11.68 -11.89
CA GLY A 180 -4.90 11.74 -12.05
C GLY A 180 -4.08 10.73 -11.23
N ASP A 181 -4.72 9.92 -10.37
CA ASP A 181 -4.08 8.78 -9.69
C ASP A 181 -4.50 7.46 -10.33
N VAL A 182 -3.57 6.52 -10.38
CA VAL A 182 -3.65 5.28 -11.16
C VAL A 182 -3.56 4.03 -10.30
N HIS A 183 -3.27 4.17 -9.02
CA HIS A 183 -3.03 3.03 -8.14
C HIS A 183 -4.34 2.53 -7.54
N ASP A 184 -4.60 1.24 -7.67
CA ASP A 184 -5.88 0.63 -7.31
C ASP A 184 -5.77 -0.66 -6.50
N ILE A 185 -4.57 -1.18 -6.20
CA ILE A 185 -4.40 -2.44 -5.45
C ILE A 185 -5.21 -2.40 -4.14
N GLY A 186 -5.02 -1.37 -3.31
CA GLY A 186 -5.77 -1.20 -2.06
C GLY A 186 -7.28 -0.99 -2.28
N LYS A 187 -7.67 -0.29 -3.34
CA LYS A 187 -9.09 -0.09 -3.71
C LYS A 187 -9.76 -1.42 -4.04
N ASN A 188 -9.08 -2.25 -4.85
CA ASN A 188 -9.60 -3.54 -5.30
C ASN A 188 -9.73 -4.50 -4.11
N ILE A 189 -8.75 -4.50 -3.20
CA ILE A 189 -8.82 -5.23 -1.93
C ILE A 189 -10.06 -4.81 -1.12
N VAL A 190 -10.26 -3.51 -0.90
CA VAL A 190 -11.44 -3.00 -0.17
C VAL A 190 -12.75 -3.37 -0.87
N GLY A 191 -12.81 -3.26 -2.20
CA GLY A 191 -13.97 -3.64 -2.99
C GLY A 191 -14.33 -5.11 -2.84
N VAL A 192 -13.34 -5.99 -2.92
CA VAL A 192 -13.51 -7.43 -2.69
C VAL A 192 -14.01 -7.71 -1.27
N VAL A 193 -13.38 -7.13 -0.25
CA VAL A 193 -13.78 -7.32 1.16
C VAL A 193 -15.20 -6.80 1.45
N LEU A 194 -15.62 -5.70 0.81
CA LEU A 194 -17.00 -5.19 0.90
C LEU A 194 -18.01 -6.12 0.19
N GLN A 195 -17.66 -6.63 -0.98
CA GLN A 195 -18.48 -7.63 -1.70
C GLN A 195 -18.66 -8.90 -0.87
N CYS A 196 -17.61 -9.34 -0.16
CA CYS A 196 -17.68 -10.45 0.80
C CYS A 196 -18.72 -10.22 1.92
N ASN A 197 -19.12 -8.97 2.16
CA ASN A 197 -20.06 -8.58 3.22
C ASN A 197 -21.41 -8.08 2.67
N ASN A 198 -21.79 -8.58 1.47
CA ASN A 198 -23.07 -8.32 0.80
C ASN A 198 -23.32 -6.83 0.46
N PHE A 199 -22.26 -6.07 0.22
CA PHE A 199 -22.36 -4.74 -0.40
C PHE A 199 -22.27 -4.87 -1.92
N GLU A 200 -23.09 -4.11 -2.63
CA GLU A 200 -22.93 -3.93 -4.07
C GLU A 200 -21.85 -2.87 -4.31
N VAL A 201 -20.69 -3.29 -4.81
CA VAL A 201 -19.57 -2.39 -5.10
C VAL A 201 -19.53 -2.08 -6.59
N ILE A 202 -19.61 -0.79 -6.92
CA ILE A 202 -19.49 -0.25 -8.27
C ILE A 202 -18.15 0.46 -8.36
N ASP A 203 -17.17 -0.23 -8.93
CA ASP A 203 -15.82 0.31 -9.13
C ASP A 203 -15.75 1.08 -10.45
N LEU A 204 -15.46 2.38 -10.37
CA LEU A 204 -15.31 3.25 -11.54
C LEU A 204 -13.89 3.21 -12.13
N GLY A 205 -12.98 2.46 -11.52
CA GLY A 205 -11.60 2.34 -11.93
C GLY A 205 -10.72 3.47 -11.39
N VAL A 206 -9.81 3.95 -12.24
CA VAL A 206 -8.75 4.90 -11.87
C VAL A 206 -8.81 6.18 -12.68
N MET A 207 -8.16 7.24 -12.19
CA MET A 207 -8.17 8.58 -12.77
C MET A 207 -9.58 9.16 -12.97
N VAL A 208 -10.52 8.81 -12.08
CA VAL A 208 -11.94 9.16 -12.28
C VAL A 208 -12.20 10.62 -11.88
N PRO A 209 -12.70 11.48 -12.79
CA PRO A 209 -13.09 12.85 -12.46
C PRO A 209 -14.24 12.89 -11.45
N TRP A 210 -14.28 13.94 -10.62
CA TRP A 210 -15.34 14.11 -9.62
C TRP A 210 -16.74 14.13 -10.26
N GLN A 211 -16.87 14.64 -11.48
CA GLN A 211 -18.14 14.68 -12.21
C GLN A 211 -18.71 13.28 -12.40
N ASP A 212 -17.87 12.34 -12.82
CA ASP A 212 -18.27 10.96 -13.10
C ASP A 212 -18.57 10.20 -11.80
N ILE A 213 -17.81 10.47 -10.73
CA ILE A 213 -18.08 9.90 -9.40
C ILE A 213 -19.46 10.32 -8.91
N LEU A 214 -19.77 11.63 -8.93
CA LEU A 214 -21.05 12.15 -8.47
C LEU A 214 -22.20 11.72 -9.38
N LYS A 215 -21.98 11.67 -10.70
CA LYS A 215 -22.94 11.18 -11.67
C LYS A 215 -23.29 9.71 -11.41
N ALA A 216 -22.28 8.85 -11.29
CA ALA A 216 -22.46 7.43 -11.02
C ALA A 216 -23.17 7.21 -9.68
N ALA A 217 -22.80 7.93 -8.62
CA ALA A 217 -23.46 7.85 -7.32
C ALA A 217 -24.96 8.15 -7.40
N ARG A 218 -25.38 9.13 -8.21
CA ARG A 218 -26.80 9.43 -8.43
C ARG A 218 -27.50 8.40 -9.31
N GLU A 219 -26.94 8.11 -10.48
CA GLU A 219 -27.54 7.19 -11.47
C GLU A 219 -27.71 5.79 -10.87
N LYS A 220 -26.71 5.35 -10.12
CA LYS A 220 -26.70 4.06 -9.45
C LYS A 220 -27.36 4.12 -8.09
N LYS A 221 -27.85 5.26 -7.59
CA LYS A 221 -28.47 5.37 -6.25
C LYS A 221 -27.58 4.76 -5.16
N ALA A 222 -26.31 5.18 -5.12
CA ALA A 222 -25.36 4.71 -4.14
C ALA A 222 -25.76 5.19 -2.73
N ASP A 223 -25.47 4.36 -1.73
CA ASP A 223 -25.60 4.70 -0.33
C ASP A 223 -24.32 5.33 0.24
N ILE A 224 -23.15 5.02 -0.34
CA ILE A 224 -21.83 5.51 0.07
C ILE A 224 -20.95 5.80 -1.15
N ILE A 225 -20.11 6.83 -1.06
CA ILE A 225 -18.99 7.08 -2.00
C ILE A 225 -17.67 6.76 -1.30
N GLY A 226 -16.81 5.96 -1.92
CA GLY A 226 -15.46 5.64 -1.45
C GLY A 226 -14.38 6.16 -2.38
N LEU A 227 -13.41 6.91 -1.86
CA LEU A 227 -12.29 7.46 -2.64
C LEU A 227 -10.96 6.84 -2.22
N SER A 228 -10.14 6.51 -3.21
CA SER A 228 -8.77 6.01 -3.05
C SER A 228 -7.73 6.97 -3.65
N GLY A 229 -6.57 7.07 -3.01
CA GLY A 229 -5.42 7.84 -3.50
C GLY A 229 -4.09 7.40 -2.88
N LEU A 230 -3.05 7.31 -3.70
CA LEU A 230 -1.69 6.93 -3.33
C LEU A 230 -0.74 8.13 -3.29
N ILE A 231 -0.89 9.12 -4.18
CA ILE A 231 0.04 10.25 -4.26
C ILE A 231 -0.49 11.49 -3.54
N THR A 232 0.40 12.44 -3.22
CA THR A 232 0.01 13.63 -2.45
C THR A 232 -0.98 14.56 -3.18
N PRO A 233 -0.92 14.74 -4.52
CA PRO A 233 -1.96 15.47 -5.26
C PRO A 233 -3.37 14.89 -5.11
N SER A 234 -3.49 13.58 -4.87
CA SER A 234 -4.78 12.90 -4.72
C SER A 234 -5.59 13.41 -3.52
N LEU A 235 -4.92 13.96 -2.50
CA LEU A 235 -5.59 14.55 -1.34
C LEU A 235 -6.39 15.81 -1.69
N ASP A 236 -5.89 16.61 -2.64
CA ASP A 236 -6.61 17.80 -3.11
C ASP A 236 -7.82 17.42 -3.98
N GLU A 237 -7.70 16.36 -4.78
CA GLU A 237 -8.82 15.82 -5.54
C GLU A 237 -9.92 15.26 -4.61
N MET A 238 -9.55 14.56 -3.53
CA MET A 238 -10.52 14.12 -2.52
C MET A 238 -11.23 15.29 -1.83
N ALA A 239 -10.50 16.37 -1.55
CA ALA A 239 -11.08 17.59 -0.98
C ALA A 239 -12.01 18.30 -1.99
N THR A 240 -11.67 18.27 -3.28
CA THR A 240 -12.52 18.77 -4.37
C THR A 240 -13.81 17.96 -4.48
N VAL A 241 -13.75 16.63 -4.41
CA VAL A 241 -14.95 15.78 -4.40
C VAL A 241 -15.87 16.14 -3.24
N ALA A 242 -15.33 16.31 -2.03
CA ALA A 242 -16.12 16.72 -0.86
C ALA A 242 -16.80 18.09 -1.06
N GLU A 243 -16.07 19.07 -1.62
CA GLU A 243 -16.60 20.41 -1.91
C GLU A 243 -17.68 20.39 -3.00
N GLU A 244 -17.52 19.58 -4.03
CA GLU A 244 -18.53 19.43 -5.09
C GLU A 244 -19.74 18.61 -4.62
N MET A 245 -19.57 17.65 -3.70
CA MET A 245 -20.69 16.98 -3.02
C MET A 245 -21.53 17.97 -2.20
N GLU A 246 -20.89 18.92 -1.51
CA GLU A 246 -21.57 20.00 -0.79
C GLU A 246 -22.33 20.92 -1.74
N ARG A 247 -21.67 21.37 -2.81
CA ARG A 247 -22.31 22.22 -3.84
C ARG A 247 -23.50 21.52 -4.49
N ALA A 248 -23.39 20.21 -4.69
CA ALA A 248 -24.43 19.33 -5.18
C ALA A 248 -25.53 19.01 -4.15
N LYS A 249 -25.39 19.44 -2.89
CA LYS A 249 -26.30 19.15 -1.77
C LYS A 249 -26.54 17.65 -1.59
N MET A 250 -25.50 16.85 -1.74
CA MET A 250 -25.55 15.42 -1.43
C MET A 250 -25.56 15.21 0.09
N ASP A 251 -26.10 14.09 0.55
CA ASP A 251 -26.16 13.70 1.96
C ASP A 251 -25.53 12.31 2.22
N LEU A 252 -24.96 11.71 1.17
CA LEU A 252 -24.28 10.41 1.23
C LEU A 252 -23.00 10.51 2.08
N PRO A 253 -22.68 9.49 2.89
CA PRO A 253 -21.36 9.34 3.49
C PRO A 253 -20.24 9.24 2.45
N LEU A 254 -19.12 9.88 2.77
CA LEU A 254 -17.87 9.86 2.01
C LEU A 254 -16.78 9.12 2.80
N MET A 255 -16.35 7.97 2.29
CA MET A 255 -15.22 7.20 2.80
C MET A 255 -13.93 7.61 2.08
N ILE A 256 -12.87 7.89 2.84
CA ILE A 256 -11.55 8.32 2.35
C ILE A 256 -10.51 7.28 2.76
N GLY A 257 -9.74 6.76 1.80
CA GLY A 257 -8.65 5.81 2.05
C GLY A 257 -7.53 5.90 1.03
N GLY A 258 -6.47 5.11 1.23
CA GLY A 258 -5.26 5.07 0.40
C GLY A 258 -4.01 5.62 1.12
N ALA A 259 -2.82 5.35 0.58
CA ALA A 259 -1.56 5.46 1.33
C ALA A 259 -1.21 6.87 1.81
N THR A 260 -1.59 7.92 1.06
CA THR A 260 -1.35 9.32 1.47
C THR A 260 -2.41 9.87 2.41
N THR A 261 -3.53 9.17 2.56
CA THR A 261 -4.61 9.61 3.44
C THR A 261 -4.27 9.37 4.90
N SER A 262 -4.83 10.19 5.78
CA SER A 262 -4.71 9.99 7.21
C SER A 262 -5.90 10.59 7.93
N ARG A 263 -6.25 10.00 9.07
CA ARG A 263 -7.32 10.51 9.95
C ARG A 263 -7.18 12.01 10.23
N VAL A 264 -5.95 12.48 10.45
CA VAL A 264 -5.69 13.90 10.73
C VAL A 264 -5.86 14.78 9.50
N HIS A 265 -5.36 14.35 8.33
CA HIS A 265 -5.56 15.10 7.10
C HIS A 265 -7.05 15.21 6.76
N THR A 266 -7.79 14.09 6.80
CA THR A 266 -9.22 14.05 6.53
C THR A 266 -9.99 14.98 7.47
N ALA A 267 -9.72 14.93 8.78
CA ALA A 267 -10.37 15.78 9.77
C ALA A 267 -10.15 17.29 9.55
N VAL A 268 -8.97 17.68 9.06
CA VAL A 268 -8.53 19.08 8.96
C VAL A 268 -8.80 19.69 7.58
N LYS A 269 -8.69 18.92 6.50
CA LYS A 269 -8.68 19.45 5.13
C LYS A 269 -9.84 19.00 4.24
N ILE A 270 -10.41 17.82 4.50
CA ILE A 270 -11.48 17.24 3.67
C ILE A 270 -12.84 17.41 4.36
N ALA A 271 -12.99 16.88 5.58
CA ALA A 271 -14.25 16.90 6.33
C ALA A 271 -14.88 18.29 6.49
N PRO A 272 -14.13 19.40 6.67
CA PRO A 272 -14.75 20.73 6.75
C PRO A 272 -15.40 21.24 5.45
N ARG A 273 -15.15 20.60 4.30
CA ARG A 273 -15.67 21.02 2.99
C ARG A 273 -17.01 20.39 2.64
N TYR A 274 -17.51 19.46 3.46
CA TYR A 274 -18.76 18.75 3.24
C TYR A 274 -19.52 18.61 4.56
N SER A 275 -20.81 18.95 4.54
CA SER A 275 -21.70 18.88 5.69
C SER A 275 -22.15 17.46 6.02
N GLY A 276 -22.11 16.56 5.04
CA GLY A 276 -22.37 15.14 5.24
C GLY A 276 -21.22 14.39 5.93
N PRO A 277 -21.40 13.10 6.25
CA PRO A 277 -20.39 12.33 6.97
C PRO A 277 -19.14 12.11 6.11
N VAL A 278 -17.96 12.48 6.61
CA VAL A 278 -16.66 12.15 5.99
C VAL A 278 -15.84 11.29 6.95
N ILE A 279 -15.48 10.08 6.53
CA ILE A 279 -14.85 9.08 7.38
C ILE A 279 -13.55 8.59 6.74
N HIS A 280 -12.45 8.68 7.48
CA HIS A 280 -11.19 8.09 7.08
C HIS A 280 -11.18 6.61 7.48
N VAL A 281 -10.85 5.74 6.53
CA VAL A 281 -10.77 4.30 6.71
C VAL A 281 -9.33 3.87 6.50
N LEU A 282 -8.76 3.22 7.50
CA LEU A 282 -7.33 2.90 7.53
C LEU A 282 -6.95 1.77 6.57
N ASP A 283 -7.77 0.72 6.53
CA ASP A 283 -7.48 -0.56 5.89
C ASP A 283 -8.79 -1.26 5.50
N ALA A 284 -8.69 -2.36 4.75
CA ALA A 284 -9.87 -3.06 4.24
C ALA A 284 -10.66 -3.76 5.36
N SER A 285 -9.97 -4.23 6.40
CA SER A 285 -10.62 -4.85 7.56
C SER A 285 -11.62 -3.93 8.26
N ARG A 286 -11.29 -2.64 8.36
CA ARG A 286 -12.16 -1.63 8.98
C ARG A 286 -13.24 -1.12 8.04
N ALA A 287 -13.06 -1.23 6.73
CA ALA A 287 -14.01 -0.73 5.74
C ALA A 287 -15.40 -1.35 5.91
N VAL A 288 -15.48 -2.64 6.24
CA VAL A 288 -16.74 -3.36 6.44
C VAL A 288 -17.53 -2.82 7.63
N GLY A 289 -16.88 -2.66 8.78
CA GLY A 289 -17.52 -2.16 9.99
C GLY A 289 -17.99 -0.71 9.81
N VAL A 290 -17.18 0.12 9.16
CA VAL A 290 -17.53 1.50 8.84
C VAL A 290 -18.72 1.55 7.89
N ALA A 291 -18.68 0.84 6.76
CA ALA A 291 -19.78 0.81 5.79
C ALA A 291 -21.07 0.28 6.42
N GLY A 292 -20.97 -0.80 7.22
CA GLY A 292 -22.10 -1.38 7.96
C GLY A 292 -22.77 -0.39 8.91
N ASN A 293 -21.98 0.38 9.67
CA ASN A 293 -22.50 1.41 10.55
C ASN A 293 -23.17 2.55 9.78
N LEU A 294 -22.62 2.93 8.62
CA LEU A 294 -23.11 4.03 7.80
C LEU A 294 -24.46 3.73 7.11
N VAL A 295 -24.73 2.47 6.75
CA VAL A 295 -26.03 2.06 6.17
C VAL A 295 -27.06 1.62 7.21
N SER A 296 -26.62 1.39 8.45
CA SER A 296 -27.51 0.95 9.54
C SER A 296 -28.48 2.06 10.00
N LYS A 297 -29.77 1.72 10.09
CA LYS A 297 -30.81 2.66 10.58
C LYS A 297 -30.62 3.06 12.05
N THR A 298 -29.99 2.22 12.86
CA THR A 298 -29.81 2.44 14.31
C THR A 298 -28.42 2.94 14.66
N GLN A 299 -27.39 2.49 13.94
CA GLN A 299 -25.99 2.80 14.27
C GLN A 299 -25.44 4.03 13.53
N ARG A 300 -26.04 4.44 12.41
CA ARG A 300 -25.53 5.56 11.59
C ARG A 300 -25.42 6.85 12.39
N ALA A 301 -26.51 7.29 13.03
CA ALA A 301 -26.54 8.56 13.75
C ALA A 301 -25.50 8.64 14.90
N PRO A 302 -25.43 7.67 15.84
CA PRO A 302 -24.42 7.72 16.91
C PRO A 302 -22.99 7.64 16.37
N PHE A 303 -22.73 6.80 15.36
CA PHE A 303 -21.39 6.65 14.77
C PHE A 303 -20.92 7.94 14.07
N VAL A 304 -21.77 8.58 13.28
CA VAL A 304 -21.43 9.85 12.61
C VAL A 304 -21.13 10.94 13.64
N LEU A 305 -21.89 11.01 14.73
CA LEU A 305 -21.66 11.98 15.80
C LEU A 305 -20.33 11.74 16.53
N GLU A 306 -19.98 10.48 16.80
CA GLU A 306 -18.70 10.09 17.38
C GLU A 306 -17.53 10.57 16.51
N VAL A 307 -17.56 10.25 15.21
CA VAL A 307 -16.51 10.66 14.26
C VAL A 307 -16.41 12.18 14.15
N ALA A 308 -17.55 12.89 14.12
CA ALA A 308 -17.57 14.34 14.06
C ALA A 308 -16.92 14.99 15.29
N ASN A 309 -17.23 14.48 16.48
CA ASN A 309 -16.63 14.94 17.74
C ASN A 309 -15.12 14.67 17.78
N ASP A 310 -14.71 13.50 17.32
CA ASP A 310 -13.29 13.14 17.19
C ASP A 310 -12.54 14.09 16.27
N TYR A 311 -13.11 14.40 15.11
CA TYR A 311 -12.50 15.31 14.15
C TYR A 311 -12.45 16.74 14.69
N ALA A 312 -13.46 17.19 15.43
CA ALA A 312 -13.44 18.47 16.10
C ALA A 312 -12.29 18.55 17.13
N ARG A 313 -12.08 17.49 17.92
CA ARG A 313 -10.94 17.39 18.85
C ARG A 313 -9.60 17.46 18.12
N LEU A 314 -9.43 16.70 17.03
CA LEU A 314 -8.20 16.70 16.23
C LEU A 314 -7.91 18.07 15.60
N ARG A 315 -8.94 18.75 15.07
CA ARG A 315 -8.78 20.11 14.53
C ARG A 315 -8.31 21.09 15.60
N LYS A 316 -8.96 21.09 16.77
CA LYS A 316 -8.60 21.98 17.88
C LYS A 316 -7.16 21.74 18.38
N ALA A 317 -6.76 20.48 18.52
CA ALA A 317 -5.39 20.12 18.88
C ALA A 317 -4.37 20.64 17.85
N ARG A 318 -4.67 20.49 16.55
CA ARG A 318 -3.77 20.90 15.47
C ARG A 318 -3.67 22.43 15.33
N GLU A 319 -4.75 23.16 15.57
CA GLU A 319 -4.73 24.63 15.62
C GLU A 319 -3.85 25.14 16.78
N GLY A 320 -3.85 24.44 17.92
CA GLY A 320 -2.93 24.70 19.04
C GLY A 320 -1.46 24.49 18.66
N SER A 321 -1.14 23.36 18.03
CA SER A 321 0.24 23.01 17.63
C SER A 321 0.77 23.79 16.41
N ALA A 322 -0.10 24.41 15.60
CA ALA A 322 0.32 25.23 14.47
C ALA A 322 1.01 26.53 14.91
N LYS A 323 0.71 27.04 16.12
CA LYS A 323 1.36 28.22 16.70
C LYS A 323 2.80 27.96 17.18
N GLU A 324 3.26 26.70 17.19
CA GLU A 324 4.48 26.28 17.90
C GLU A 324 5.52 25.63 16.97
N LYS A 325 5.58 26.06 15.71
CA LYS A 325 6.64 25.60 14.81
C LYS A 325 7.73 26.65 14.80
N GLY A 326 8.78 26.42 15.59
CA GLY A 326 10.04 27.15 15.52
C GLY A 326 10.68 26.96 14.14
N LEU A 327 10.06 27.53 13.10
CA LEU A 327 10.64 27.63 11.78
C LEU A 327 11.61 28.80 11.78
N VAL A 328 12.72 28.63 11.09
CA VAL A 328 13.67 29.71 10.86
C VAL A 328 13.42 30.30 9.46
N PRO A 329 13.71 31.61 9.25
CA PRO A 329 13.68 32.20 7.92
C PRO A 329 14.54 31.40 6.93
N LEU A 330 14.15 31.32 5.66
CA LEU A 330 14.85 30.57 4.62
C LEU A 330 16.34 30.95 4.55
N ALA A 331 16.67 32.24 4.69
CA ALA A 331 18.05 32.71 4.71
C ALA A 331 18.86 32.08 5.86
N ALA A 332 18.27 31.96 7.06
CA ALA A 332 18.90 31.32 8.20
C ALA A 332 19.04 29.80 7.99
N ALA A 333 18.02 29.14 7.41
CA ALA A 333 18.12 27.73 7.03
C ALA A 333 19.26 27.49 6.02
N ARG A 334 19.40 28.34 5.00
CA ARG A 334 20.48 28.27 3.99
C ARG A 334 21.87 28.53 4.59
N ALA A 335 21.95 29.40 5.61
CA ALA A 335 23.19 29.63 6.34
C ALA A 335 23.60 28.39 7.15
N ASN A 336 22.64 27.65 7.71
CA ASN A 336 22.84 26.39 8.44
C ASN A 336 22.76 25.15 7.53
N ARG A 337 23.17 25.24 6.26
CA ARG A 337 23.23 24.08 5.35
C ARG A 337 24.26 23.03 5.80
N GLU A 338 24.20 21.84 5.21
CA GLU A 338 25.26 20.85 5.42
C GLU A 338 26.62 21.39 4.93
N ALA A 339 27.62 21.31 5.79
CA ALA A 339 28.95 21.84 5.55
C ALA A 339 29.87 20.71 5.09
N ILE A 340 30.20 20.70 3.79
CA ILE A 340 31.11 19.75 3.16
C ILE A 340 32.36 20.51 2.74
N ASP A 341 33.53 19.96 3.08
CA ASP A 341 34.80 20.43 2.55
C ASP A 341 34.98 19.93 1.12
N TRP A 342 34.55 20.76 0.17
CA TRP A 342 34.64 20.45 -1.25
C TRP A 342 36.07 20.53 -1.81
N GLN A 343 36.99 21.26 -1.17
CA GLN A 343 38.38 21.32 -1.66
C GLN A 343 39.15 20.04 -1.29
N GLY A 344 38.80 19.43 -0.16
CA GLY A 344 39.34 18.14 0.28
C GLY A 344 38.66 16.91 -0.31
N TYR A 345 37.65 17.07 -1.16
CA TYR A 345 36.87 15.98 -1.76
C TYR A 345 36.82 16.09 -3.28
N VAL A 346 37.12 14.99 -3.97
CA VAL A 346 37.05 14.91 -5.43
C VAL A 346 35.86 14.03 -5.81
N PRO A 347 34.75 14.61 -6.32
CA PRO A 347 33.63 13.82 -6.79
C PRO A 347 34.04 12.90 -7.95
N GLU A 348 33.60 11.65 -7.87
CA GLU A 348 33.89 10.65 -8.87
C GLU A 348 33.14 10.96 -10.16
N ARG A 349 33.91 11.06 -11.25
CA ARG A 349 33.36 11.20 -12.58
C ARG A 349 32.68 9.90 -13.03
N PRO A 350 31.40 9.93 -13.45
CA PRO A 350 30.75 8.79 -14.07
C PRO A 350 31.55 8.23 -15.25
N ARG A 351 31.56 6.89 -15.40
CA ARG A 351 32.17 6.25 -16.58
C ARG A 351 31.36 6.51 -17.84
N LEU A 352 30.04 6.62 -17.69
CA LEU A 352 29.09 7.04 -18.74
C LEU A 352 28.65 8.49 -18.52
N ILE A 353 28.68 9.33 -19.55
CA ILE A 353 27.99 10.62 -19.60
C ILE A 353 26.91 10.55 -20.68
N GLY A 354 25.73 11.09 -20.41
CA GLY A 354 24.54 10.92 -21.25
C GLY A 354 23.66 9.79 -20.72
N THR A 355 22.84 9.19 -21.60
CA THR A 355 21.83 8.19 -21.22
C THR A 355 22.16 6.80 -21.74
N GLU A 356 21.86 5.77 -20.94
CA GLU A 356 21.85 4.36 -21.35
C GLU A 356 20.42 3.81 -21.20
N THR A 357 19.96 3.07 -22.21
CA THR A 357 18.61 2.50 -22.26
C THR A 357 18.67 0.99 -22.17
N PHE A 358 17.77 0.42 -21.38
CA PHE A 358 17.56 -1.02 -21.25
C PHE A 358 16.17 -1.36 -21.77
N THR A 359 16.13 -2.10 -22.87
CA THR A 359 14.91 -2.68 -23.43
C THR A 359 14.90 -4.17 -23.13
N ASP A 360 13.75 -4.73 -22.76
CA ASP A 360 13.61 -6.17 -22.47
C ASP A 360 14.59 -6.67 -21.41
N TYR A 361 14.69 -5.96 -20.27
CA TYR A 361 15.59 -6.36 -19.18
C TYR A 361 15.17 -7.72 -18.60
N PRO A 362 16.09 -8.68 -18.40
CA PRO A 362 15.74 -10.01 -17.89
C PRO A 362 15.05 -9.95 -16.52
N LEU A 363 13.78 -10.34 -16.46
CA LEU A 363 13.01 -10.37 -15.21
C LEU A 363 13.64 -11.29 -14.16
N ALA A 364 14.29 -12.38 -14.59
CA ALA A 364 15.00 -13.31 -13.71
C ALA A 364 16.05 -12.61 -12.84
N ASP A 365 16.80 -11.67 -13.41
CA ASP A 365 17.83 -10.90 -12.69
C ASP A 365 17.22 -9.97 -11.63
N LEU A 366 15.96 -9.55 -11.83
CA LEU A 366 15.22 -8.70 -10.90
C LEU A 366 14.71 -9.49 -9.71
N VAL A 367 14.34 -10.76 -9.90
CA VAL A 367 13.83 -11.64 -8.83
C VAL A 367 14.79 -11.70 -7.63
N GLU A 368 16.10 -11.70 -7.89
CA GLU A 368 17.13 -11.74 -6.85
C GLU A 368 17.22 -10.47 -5.99
N ARG A 369 16.56 -9.38 -6.40
CA ARG A 369 16.60 -8.08 -5.74
C ARG A 369 15.23 -7.64 -5.20
N ILE A 370 14.26 -8.56 -5.18
CA ILE A 370 12.95 -8.28 -4.58
C ILE A 370 13.08 -8.11 -3.06
N ASP A 371 12.57 -6.99 -2.54
CA ASP A 371 12.15 -6.90 -1.14
C ASP A 371 10.71 -7.40 -1.00
N TRP A 372 10.57 -8.56 -0.35
CA TRP A 372 9.28 -9.22 -0.11
C TRP A 372 8.52 -8.62 1.07
N THR A 373 9.14 -7.79 1.91
CA THR A 373 8.45 -7.21 3.07
C THR A 373 7.25 -6.34 2.66
N PRO A 374 7.36 -5.42 1.69
CA PRO A 374 6.20 -4.66 1.25
C PRO A 374 5.19 -5.49 0.46
N PHE A 375 5.59 -6.61 -0.16
CA PHE A 375 4.66 -7.57 -0.76
C PHE A 375 3.70 -8.13 0.31
N PHE A 376 4.22 -8.64 1.43
CA PHE A 376 3.35 -9.13 2.51
C PHE A 376 2.49 -8.03 3.13
N ARG A 377 3.04 -6.81 3.27
CA ARG A 377 2.26 -5.66 3.77
C ARG A 377 1.11 -5.27 2.86
N ALA A 378 1.28 -5.35 1.53
CA ALA A 378 0.20 -5.11 0.57
C ALA A 378 -0.95 -6.12 0.74
N TRP A 379 -0.64 -7.30 1.28
CA TRP A 379 -1.60 -8.35 1.64
C TRP A 379 -2.01 -8.32 3.12
N GLU A 380 -1.83 -7.18 3.81
CA GLU A 380 -2.18 -6.98 5.23
C GLU A 380 -1.55 -8.03 6.18
N LEU A 381 -0.43 -8.64 5.80
CA LEU A 381 0.34 -9.55 6.64
C LEU A 381 1.48 -8.77 7.32
N ALA A 382 1.34 -8.56 8.63
CA ALA A 382 2.33 -7.87 9.44
C ALA A 382 3.56 -8.76 9.67
N GLY A 383 4.75 -8.21 9.43
CA GLY A 383 6.02 -8.90 9.62
C GLY A 383 7.08 -8.41 8.63
N THR A 384 8.29 -8.94 8.77
CA THR A 384 9.41 -8.69 7.86
C THR A 384 9.87 -10.00 7.25
N TYR A 385 10.12 -10.03 5.94
CA TYR A 385 10.70 -11.19 5.29
C TYR A 385 12.19 -11.33 5.64
N PRO A 386 12.72 -12.56 5.84
CA PRO A 386 12.05 -13.86 5.77
C PRO A 386 11.33 -14.28 7.07
N ALA A 387 11.54 -13.58 8.19
CA ALA A 387 11.02 -13.96 9.51
C ALA A 387 9.49 -14.16 9.56
N ILE A 388 8.73 -13.44 8.74
CA ILE A 388 7.26 -13.60 8.62
C ILE A 388 6.85 -15.02 8.20
N LEU A 389 7.71 -15.75 7.48
CA LEU A 389 7.42 -17.12 7.06
C LEU A 389 7.40 -18.09 8.25
N ASP A 390 8.09 -17.76 9.34
CA ASP A 390 8.13 -18.56 10.56
C ASP A 390 7.25 -17.98 11.68
N ASP A 391 6.46 -16.95 11.37
CA ASP A 391 5.54 -16.33 12.33
C ASP A 391 4.48 -17.34 12.80
N ALA A 392 4.22 -17.38 14.11
CA ALA A 392 3.34 -18.35 14.71
C ALA A 392 1.85 -18.14 14.35
N THR A 393 1.47 -16.91 14.01
CA THR A 393 0.07 -16.55 13.72
C THR A 393 -0.18 -16.51 12.22
N VAL A 394 0.71 -15.85 11.46
CA VAL A 394 0.53 -15.63 10.02
C VAL A 394 1.43 -16.48 9.15
N GLY A 395 2.41 -17.19 9.70
CA GLY A 395 3.47 -17.85 8.93
C GLY A 395 2.99 -18.91 7.96
N GLU A 396 1.97 -19.70 8.32
CA GLU A 396 1.37 -20.65 7.37
C GLU A 396 0.78 -19.93 6.15
N THR A 397 -0.03 -18.89 6.40
CA THR A 397 -0.64 -18.10 5.33
C THR A 397 0.41 -17.36 4.50
N ALA A 398 1.46 -16.83 5.16
CA ALA A 398 2.58 -16.18 4.49
C ALA A 398 3.33 -17.16 3.57
N ARG A 399 3.58 -18.40 4.02
CA ARG A 399 4.22 -19.44 3.19
C ARG A 399 3.36 -19.83 1.99
N THR A 400 2.05 -19.99 2.18
CA THR A 400 1.13 -20.30 1.06
C THR A 400 1.10 -19.16 0.04
N LEU A 401 0.90 -17.92 0.50
CA LEU A 401 0.91 -16.75 -0.38
C LEU A 401 2.24 -16.61 -1.12
N PHE A 402 3.36 -16.84 -0.42
CA PHE A 402 4.68 -16.79 -1.02
C PHE A 402 4.86 -17.88 -2.09
N ALA A 403 4.39 -19.11 -1.84
CA ALA A 403 4.43 -20.18 -2.83
C ALA A 403 3.60 -19.83 -4.08
N ASP A 404 2.40 -19.29 -3.90
CA ASP A 404 1.55 -18.82 -5.01
C ASP A 404 2.25 -17.70 -5.80
N ALA A 405 2.87 -16.75 -5.09
CA ALA A 405 3.61 -15.65 -5.69
C ALA A 405 4.81 -16.15 -6.51
N ARG A 406 5.56 -17.13 -5.98
CA ARG A 406 6.71 -17.76 -6.66
C ARG A 406 6.27 -18.50 -7.92
N ALA A 407 5.21 -19.29 -7.85
CA ALA A 407 4.66 -20.01 -8.99
C ALA A 407 4.16 -19.05 -10.09
N MET A 408 3.51 -17.94 -9.71
CA MET A 408 3.12 -16.91 -10.68
C MET A 408 4.33 -16.19 -11.27
N LEU A 409 5.37 -15.91 -10.47
CA LEU A 409 6.62 -15.30 -10.95
C LEU A 409 7.30 -16.14 -12.02
N GLU A 410 7.34 -17.47 -11.82
CA GLU A 410 7.89 -18.43 -12.79
C GLU A 410 7.13 -18.33 -14.11
N ARG A 411 5.79 -18.31 -14.07
CA ARG A 411 4.96 -18.14 -15.27
C ARG A 411 5.14 -16.78 -15.94
N ILE A 412 5.23 -15.70 -15.17
CA ILE A 412 5.50 -14.34 -15.70
C ILE A 412 6.77 -14.34 -16.54
N ILE A 413 7.81 -15.04 -16.09
CA ILE A 413 9.11 -15.13 -16.75
C ILE A 413 9.05 -16.07 -17.97
N GLU A 414 8.57 -17.30 -17.78
CA GLU A 414 8.52 -18.33 -18.82
C GLU A 414 7.60 -17.95 -20.00
N GLU A 415 6.42 -17.42 -19.68
CA GLU A 415 5.41 -17.01 -20.67
C GLU A 415 5.57 -15.53 -21.09
N ARG A 416 6.58 -14.82 -20.57
CA ARG A 416 6.88 -13.41 -20.87
C ARG A 416 5.67 -12.48 -20.76
N TRP A 417 4.95 -12.54 -19.64
CA TRP A 417 3.75 -11.72 -19.44
C TRP A 417 4.04 -10.23 -19.31
N LEU A 418 5.23 -9.89 -18.81
CA LEU A 418 5.65 -8.53 -18.51
C LEU A 418 6.97 -8.22 -19.21
N GLU A 419 7.14 -6.99 -19.65
CA GLU A 419 8.41 -6.47 -20.14
C GLU A 419 8.97 -5.41 -19.16
N ALA A 420 10.26 -5.52 -18.84
CA ALA A 420 10.98 -4.53 -18.06
C ALA A 420 11.79 -3.59 -18.96
N ARG A 421 11.58 -2.29 -18.80
CA ARG A 421 12.32 -1.23 -19.50
C ARG A 421 12.84 -0.19 -18.53
N GLY A 422 14.00 0.38 -18.85
CA GLY A 422 14.63 1.38 -18.00
C GLY A 422 15.53 2.31 -18.78
N VAL A 423 15.71 3.51 -18.25
CA VAL A 423 16.70 4.47 -18.72
C VAL A 423 17.42 5.06 -17.52
N ILE A 424 18.74 5.14 -17.62
CA ILE A 424 19.58 5.88 -16.68
C ILE A 424 20.31 6.99 -17.43
N GLY A 425 20.78 8.00 -16.73
CA GLY A 425 21.73 8.95 -17.29
C GLY A 425 22.50 9.75 -16.26
N PHE A 426 23.58 10.37 -16.71
CA PHE A 426 24.50 11.15 -15.88
C PHE A 426 24.94 12.41 -16.62
N TRP A 427 24.97 13.52 -15.89
CA TRP A 427 25.37 14.82 -16.43
C TRP A 427 26.34 15.53 -15.49
N PRO A 428 27.30 16.29 -16.04
CA PRO A 428 28.02 17.30 -15.28
C PRO A 428 27.01 18.21 -14.58
N ALA A 429 27.16 18.39 -13.28
CA ALA A 429 26.22 19.15 -12.47
C ALA A 429 26.90 19.92 -11.35
N ASN A 430 26.28 21.02 -10.92
CA ASN A 430 26.70 21.77 -9.74
C ASN A 430 25.50 22.35 -9.00
N ALA A 431 25.63 22.48 -7.68
CA ALA A 431 24.61 23.14 -6.87
C ALA A 431 24.62 24.66 -7.05
N ALA A 432 23.43 25.24 -7.24
CA ALA A 432 23.17 26.67 -7.31
C ALA A 432 22.14 27.05 -6.23
N GLY A 433 22.63 27.31 -5.01
CA GLY A 433 21.75 27.53 -3.86
C GLY A 433 21.07 26.22 -3.44
N ASP A 434 19.74 26.17 -3.56
CA ASP A 434 18.95 24.97 -3.26
C ASP A 434 18.58 24.16 -4.52
N ASP A 435 19.11 24.55 -5.68
CA ASP A 435 18.92 23.84 -6.96
C ASP A 435 20.18 23.06 -7.36
N VAL A 436 20.02 22.11 -8.27
CA VAL A 436 21.13 21.48 -8.99
C VAL A 436 20.98 21.77 -10.49
N VAL A 437 22.04 22.38 -11.06
CA VAL A 437 22.15 22.72 -12.49
C VAL A 437 22.89 21.60 -13.20
N LEU A 438 22.33 21.10 -14.30
CA LEU A 438 22.96 20.11 -15.17
C LEU A 438 23.42 20.81 -16.44
N TYR A 439 24.58 20.41 -16.97
CA TYR A 439 25.17 21.00 -18.16
C TYR A 439 25.12 20.04 -19.36
N GLU A 440 25.23 20.60 -20.57
CA GLU A 440 25.27 19.80 -21.81
C GLU A 440 26.53 18.94 -21.89
N ASP A 441 27.64 19.42 -21.33
CA ASP A 441 28.96 18.79 -21.37
C ASP A 441 29.86 19.23 -20.20
N GLU A 442 31.10 18.72 -20.18
CA GLU A 442 32.10 19.00 -19.14
C GLU A 442 32.62 20.45 -19.14
N ALA A 443 32.38 21.22 -20.21
CA ALA A 443 32.77 22.62 -20.25
C ALA A 443 31.89 23.49 -19.34
N ARG A 444 30.70 22.98 -18.96
CA ARG A 444 29.77 23.62 -18.00
C ARG A 444 29.39 25.05 -18.39
N SER A 445 29.38 25.35 -19.69
CA SER A 445 29.04 26.67 -20.24
C SER A 445 27.57 26.83 -20.58
N ARG A 446 26.84 25.72 -20.81
CA ARG A 446 25.43 25.73 -21.19
C ARG A 446 24.62 24.80 -20.30
N GLU A 447 23.58 25.36 -19.69
CA GLU A 447 22.61 24.63 -18.87
C GLU A 447 21.74 23.74 -19.75
N ARG A 448 21.69 22.45 -19.42
CA ARG A 448 20.83 21.43 -20.05
C ARG A 448 19.49 21.32 -19.33
N ALA A 449 19.53 21.32 -18.00
CA ALA A 449 18.36 21.21 -17.14
C ALA A 449 18.68 21.73 -15.74
N ARG A 450 17.65 21.95 -14.93
CA ARG A 450 17.75 22.34 -13.53
C ARG A 450 16.66 21.65 -12.73
N PHE A 451 17.05 21.14 -11.56
CA PHE A 451 16.14 20.52 -10.61
C PHE A 451 16.11 21.32 -9.32
N HIS A 452 14.91 21.50 -8.78
CA HIS A 452 14.69 22.37 -7.65
C HIS A 452 14.40 21.55 -6.39
N PHE A 453 15.21 21.75 -5.36
CA PHE A 453 15.01 21.09 -4.09
C PHE A 453 14.53 22.07 -3.02
N LEU A 454 13.94 21.49 -1.98
CA LEU A 454 13.46 22.20 -0.80
C LEU A 454 14.43 21.95 0.36
N ARG A 455 14.52 22.95 1.23
CA ARG A 455 15.33 22.94 2.44
C ARG A 455 14.45 22.81 3.67
N GLN A 456 14.90 22.00 4.63
CA GLN A 456 14.29 21.94 5.95
C GLN A 456 14.28 23.33 6.60
N GLN A 457 13.12 23.82 7.07
CA GLN A 457 13.01 25.12 7.75
C GLN A 457 12.78 25.02 9.26
N ILE A 458 12.67 23.82 9.82
CA ILE A 458 12.55 23.64 11.27
C ILE A 458 13.87 24.02 11.94
N ALA A 459 13.82 24.83 13.00
CA ALA A 459 14.96 25.17 13.83
C ALA A 459 15.63 23.89 14.34
N LYS A 460 16.93 23.78 14.08
CA LYS A 460 17.72 22.62 14.48
C LYS A 460 18.37 22.88 15.84
N ARG A 461 18.60 21.81 16.59
CA ARG A 461 19.51 21.84 17.73
C ARG A 461 20.92 22.15 17.21
N GLU A 462 21.74 22.75 18.06
CA GLU A 462 23.10 23.15 17.74
C GLU A 462 23.90 22.02 17.07
N GLY A 463 24.66 22.34 16.02
CA GLY A 463 25.48 21.39 15.26
C GLY A 463 24.72 20.52 14.24
N ARG A 464 23.39 20.60 14.14
CA ARG A 464 22.63 19.89 13.09
C ARG A 464 22.23 20.84 11.94
N PRO A 465 22.49 20.47 10.68
CA PRO A 465 22.15 21.31 9.54
C PRO A 465 20.67 21.23 9.16
N ASN A 466 20.23 22.25 8.44
CA ASN A 466 18.97 22.31 7.71
C ASN A 466 19.21 21.74 6.32
N PHE A 467 18.99 20.43 6.17
CA PHE A 467 19.32 19.71 4.93
C PHE A 467 18.51 20.17 3.71
N CYS A 468 19.19 20.16 2.56
CA CYS A 468 18.64 20.22 1.20
C CYS A 468 19.41 19.19 0.35
N LEU A 469 18.74 18.51 -0.61
CA LEU A 469 19.41 17.52 -1.44
C LEU A 469 20.54 18.14 -2.28
N ALA A 470 20.38 19.40 -2.70
CA ALA A 470 21.42 20.16 -3.40
C ALA A 470 22.71 20.33 -2.58
N ASP A 471 22.67 20.17 -1.25
CA ASP A 471 23.87 20.26 -0.41
C ASP A 471 24.86 19.12 -0.72
N PHE A 472 24.42 18.02 -1.32
CA PHE A 472 25.25 16.85 -1.64
C PHE A 472 25.85 16.87 -3.06
N VAL A 473 25.80 18.03 -3.74
CA VAL A 473 26.44 18.27 -5.03
C VAL A 473 27.34 19.50 -4.91
N ALA A 474 28.54 19.45 -5.48
CA ALA A 474 29.51 20.53 -5.35
C ALA A 474 28.93 21.85 -5.85
N PRO A 475 28.95 22.92 -5.04
CA PRO A 475 28.37 24.20 -5.42
C PRO A 475 29.21 24.87 -6.50
N ILE A 476 28.60 25.61 -7.43
CA ILE A 476 29.29 26.28 -8.54
C ILE A 476 30.52 27.09 -8.06
N ARG A 477 30.38 27.80 -6.95
CA ARG A 477 31.44 28.63 -6.35
C ARG A 477 32.65 27.85 -5.80
N SER A 478 32.58 26.53 -5.62
CA SER A 478 33.74 25.75 -5.19
C SER A 478 34.72 25.51 -6.34
N GLY A 479 34.28 25.66 -7.59
CA GLY A 479 35.07 25.31 -8.78
C GLY A 479 35.29 23.80 -8.96
N VAL A 480 34.66 22.97 -8.13
CA VAL A 480 34.80 21.50 -8.17
C VAL A 480 33.79 20.91 -9.14
N ALA A 481 34.27 20.07 -10.05
CA ALA A 481 33.43 19.33 -10.98
C ALA A 481 32.68 18.21 -10.23
N ASP A 482 31.35 18.20 -10.36
CA ASP A 482 30.48 17.16 -9.80
C ASP A 482 29.40 16.75 -10.82
N TYR A 483 28.55 15.80 -10.46
CA TYR A 483 27.61 15.13 -11.35
C TYR A 483 26.30 14.81 -10.64
N LEU A 484 25.23 14.72 -11.41
CA LEU A 484 23.94 14.19 -10.96
C LEU A 484 23.50 13.10 -11.92
N GLY A 485 23.07 11.97 -11.38
CA GLY A 485 22.44 10.91 -12.16
C GLY A 485 20.92 10.95 -12.06
N ALA A 486 20.24 10.28 -12.98
CA ALA A 486 18.80 10.12 -12.95
C ALA A 486 18.37 8.80 -13.58
N PHE A 487 17.16 8.34 -13.26
CA PHE A 487 16.60 7.11 -13.81
C PHE A 487 15.08 7.12 -13.92
N ALA A 488 14.56 6.27 -14.80
CA ALA A 488 13.17 5.85 -14.84
C ALA A 488 13.10 4.38 -15.27
N VAL A 489 12.40 3.54 -14.51
CA VAL A 489 12.26 2.09 -14.74
C VAL A 489 10.81 1.64 -14.59
N THR A 490 10.43 0.60 -15.32
CA THR A 490 9.16 -0.09 -15.17
C THR A 490 9.35 -1.59 -15.41
N ALA A 491 8.53 -2.40 -14.73
CA ALA A 491 8.37 -3.83 -15.00
C ALA A 491 6.90 -4.18 -15.29
N GLY A 492 6.08 -3.18 -15.66
CA GLY A 492 4.63 -3.32 -15.80
C GLY A 492 4.12 -3.30 -17.24
N ILE A 493 4.98 -3.28 -18.25
CA ILE A 493 4.53 -3.23 -19.65
C ILE A 493 3.87 -4.57 -20.01
N GLY A 494 2.65 -4.52 -20.54
CA GLY A 494 1.86 -5.70 -20.91
C GLY A 494 0.93 -6.23 -19.81
N ILE A 495 0.91 -5.60 -18.63
CA ILE A 495 0.15 -6.08 -17.49
C ILE A 495 -1.37 -6.03 -17.72
N GLU A 496 -1.86 -5.04 -18.47
CA GLU A 496 -3.28 -4.74 -18.60
C GLU A 496 -4.08 -5.92 -19.20
N GLU A 497 -3.53 -6.57 -20.22
CA GLU A 497 -4.19 -7.72 -20.88
C GLU A 497 -4.40 -8.88 -19.92
N ARG A 498 -3.37 -9.21 -19.12
CA ARG A 498 -3.41 -10.33 -18.16
C ARG A 498 -4.31 -10.03 -16.97
N VAL A 499 -4.27 -8.80 -16.46
CA VAL A 499 -5.20 -8.36 -15.40
C VAL A 499 -6.64 -8.44 -15.89
N ALA A 500 -6.95 -7.92 -17.08
CA ALA A 500 -8.29 -7.97 -17.66
C ALA A 500 -8.78 -9.42 -17.85
N ALA A 501 -7.89 -10.32 -18.27
CA ALA A 501 -8.21 -11.75 -18.39
C ALA A 501 -8.57 -12.40 -17.04
N PHE A 502 -7.83 -12.09 -15.97
CA PHE A 502 -8.16 -12.58 -14.62
C PHE A 502 -9.46 -11.98 -14.09
N GLU A 503 -9.69 -10.69 -14.29
CA GLU A 503 -10.93 -10.01 -13.87
C GLU A 503 -12.16 -10.57 -14.62
N ALA A 504 -12.04 -10.81 -15.93
CA ALA A 504 -13.09 -11.46 -16.73
C ALA A 504 -13.37 -12.90 -16.29
N ALA A 505 -12.36 -13.60 -15.75
CA ALA A 505 -12.49 -14.93 -15.17
C ALA A 505 -12.93 -14.91 -13.69
N HIS A 506 -13.26 -13.73 -13.14
CA HIS A 506 -13.61 -13.52 -11.74
C HIS A 506 -12.52 -13.97 -10.74
N ASP A 507 -11.25 -13.90 -11.14
CA ASP A 507 -10.09 -14.28 -10.34
C ASP A 507 -9.36 -13.04 -9.80
N ASP A 508 -10.01 -12.33 -8.87
CA ASP A 508 -9.43 -11.13 -8.24
C ASP A 508 -8.11 -11.44 -7.52
N TYR A 509 -7.97 -12.67 -6.99
CA TYR A 509 -6.76 -13.11 -6.32
C TYR A 509 -5.56 -13.03 -7.26
N SER A 510 -5.67 -13.65 -8.44
CA SER A 510 -4.57 -13.65 -9.42
C SER A 510 -4.34 -12.26 -10.02
N ALA A 511 -5.39 -11.47 -10.23
CA ALA A 511 -5.26 -10.10 -10.70
C ALA A 511 -4.47 -9.22 -9.70
N ILE A 512 -4.81 -9.28 -8.41
CA ILE A 512 -4.10 -8.54 -7.35
C ILE A 512 -2.68 -9.07 -7.18
N LEU A 513 -2.48 -10.39 -7.24
CA LEU A 513 -1.16 -11.01 -7.13
C LEU A 513 -0.24 -10.55 -8.26
N LEU A 514 -0.72 -10.53 -9.51
CA LEU A 514 0.04 -10.03 -10.65
C LEU A 514 0.43 -8.55 -10.49
N LYS A 515 -0.52 -7.69 -10.09
CA LYS A 515 -0.25 -6.26 -9.83
C LYS A 515 0.82 -6.08 -8.74
N ALA A 516 0.70 -6.82 -7.63
CA ALA A 516 1.67 -6.77 -6.54
C ALA A 516 3.06 -7.26 -6.96
N LEU A 517 3.14 -8.31 -7.78
CA LEU A 517 4.41 -8.83 -8.30
C LEU A 517 5.07 -7.87 -9.30
N ALA A 518 4.30 -7.25 -10.19
CA ALA A 518 4.82 -6.24 -11.11
C ALA A 518 5.43 -5.05 -10.34
N ASP A 519 4.76 -4.58 -9.29
CA ASP A 519 5.27 -3.54 -8.39
C ASP A 519 6.58 -3.96 -7.71
N ARG A 520 6.65 -5.21 -7.20
CA ARG A 520 7.90 -5.76 -6.65
C ARG A 520 9.03 -5.82 -7.68
N LEU A 521 8.74 -6.19 -8.92
CA LEU A 521 9.72 -6.24 -10.01
C LEU A 521 10.22 -4.83 -10.38
N ALA A 522 9.34 -3.82 -10.38
CA ALA A 522 9.74 -2.43 -10.65
C ALA A 522 10.67 -1.86 -9.57
N GLU A 523 10.37 -2.12 -8.30
CA GLU A 523 11.25 -1.73 -7.17
C GLU A 523 12.58 -2.50 -7.19
N ALA A 524 12.54 -3.80 -7.49
CA ALA A 524 13.75 -4.61 -7.68
C ALA A 524 14.59 -4.10 -8.86
N PHE A 525 13.96 -3.58 -9.91
CA PHE A 525 14.65 -2.97 -11.04
C PHE A 525 15.34 -1.66 -10.65
N ALA A 526 14.69 -0.83 -9.82
CA ALA A 526 15.32 0.37 -9.28
C ALA A 526 16.54 0.02 -8.41
N GLU A 527 16.45 -1.01 -7.56
CA GLU A 527 17.59 -1.48 -6.75
C GLU A 527 18.71 -2.06 -7.64
N ARG A 528 18.37 -2.91 -8.61
CA ARG A 528 19.32 -3.55 -9.52
C ARG A 528 20.05 -2.51 -10.37
N LEU A 529 19.35 -1.53 -10.95
CA LEU A 529 20.02 -0.47 -11.70
C LEU A 529 20.85 0.42 -10.80
N HIS A 530 20.40 0.72 -9.57
CA HIS A 530 21.23 1.48 -8.65
C HIS A 530 22.52 0.73 -8.29
N GLU A 531 22.45 -0.58 -8.01
CA GLU A 531 23.64 -1.44 -7.83
C GLU A 531 24.60 -1.32 -9.02
N ARG A 532 24.09 -1.48 -10.25
CA ARG A 532 24.91 -1.36 -11.45
C ARG A 532 25.41 0.06 -11.69
N VAL A 533 24.67 1.10 -11.32
CA VAL A 533 25.12 2.49 -11.37
C VAL A 533 26.34 2.67 -10.47
N ARG A 534 26.30 2.19 -9.23
CA ARG A 534 27.42 2.29 -8.29
C ARG A 534 28.66 1.55 -8.78
N ARG A 535 28.48 0.36 -9.36
CA ARG A 535 29.58 -0.56 -9.74
C ARG A 535 30.11 -0.33 -11.15
N GLU A 536 29.23 -0.13 -12.12
CA GLU A 536 29.50 -0.19 -13.57
C GLU A 536 29.41 1.18 -14.24
N PHE A 537 28.30 1.91 -14.09
CA PHE A 537 28.01 3.09 -14.94
C PHE A 537 28.55 4.41 -14.37
N TRP A 538 28.32 4.66 -13.09
CA TRP A 538 29.02 5.72 -12.36
C TRP A 538 30.37 5.20 -11.87
N GLY A 539 30.38 4.02 -11.26
CA GLY A 539 31.60 3.26 -10.98
C GLY A 539 32.41 3.77 -9.79
N TYR A 540 31.77 4.42 -8.81
CA TYR A 540 32.44 4.86 -7.57
C TYR A 540 32.56 3.77 -6.51
N ALA A 541 31.97 2.59 -6.73
CA ALA A 541 32.08 1.42 -5.86
C ALA A 541 32.19 0.11 -6.68
N PRO A 542 33.23 -0.07 -7.51
CA PRO A 542 33.33 -1.21 -8.42
C PRO A 542 33.40 -2.57 -7.71
N ASP A 543 34.03 -2.61 -6.54
CA ASP A 543 34.26 -3.81 -5.74
C ASP A 543 33.12 -4.09 -4.72
N GLU A 544 32.00 -3.36 -4.81
CA GLU A 544 30.84 -3.58 -3.94
C GLU A 544 30.26 -4.99 -4.15
N ALA A 545 30.10 -5.73 -3.05
CA ALA A 545 29.55 -7.08 -3.02
C ALA A 545 28.57 -7.24 -1.85
N LEU A 546 27.46 -6.49 -1.89
CA LEU A 546 26.42 -6.50 -0.86
C LEU A 546 25.39 -7.60 -1.11
N SER A 547 24.93 -8.22 -0.04
CA SER A 547 23.74 -9.09 -0.06
C SER A 547 22.46 -8.27 -0.29
N ASN A 548 21.38 -8.92 -0.72
CA ASN A 548 20.09 -8.24 -0.90
C ASN A 548 19.58 -7.61 0.41
N GLU A 549 19.83 -8.22 1.56
CA GLU A 549 19.45 -7.66 2.86
C GLU A 549 20.25 -6.39 3.19
N GLU A 550 21.52 -6.33 2.82
CA GLU A 550 22.35 -5.13 2.97
C GLU A 550 21.92 -4.02 2.00
N LEU A 551 21.48 -4.37 0.78
CA LEU A 551 20.88 -3.43 -0.17
C LEU A 551 19.58 -2.81 0.38
N ILE A 552 18.68 -3.63 0.91
CA ILE A 552 17.42 -3.18 1.55
C ILE A 552 17.71 -2.24 2.75
N ARG A 553 18.79 -2.52 3.50
CA ARG A 553 19.27 -1.67 4.60
C ARG A 553 20.09 -0.47 4.14
N GLU A 554 20.20 -0.25 2.84
CA GLU A 554 20.92 0.86 2.22
C GLU A 554 22.38 0.96 2.68
N ARG A 555 23.07 -0.18 2.83
CA ARG A 555 24.46 -0.27 3.30
C ARG A 555 25.51 0.13 2.24
N TYR A 556 25.07 0.73 1.14
CA TYR A 556 25.91 1.27 0.10
C TYR A 556 26.13 2.77 0.26
N ARG A 557 27.12 3.28 -0.46
CA ARG A 557 27.36 4.70 -0.63
C ARG A 557 26.38 5.30 -1.65
N GLY A 558 25.89 6.50 -1.37
CA GLY A 558 25.01 7.26 -2.25
C GLY A 558 23.52 6.95 -2.04
N ILE A 559 22.65 7.74 -2.67
CA ILE A 559 21.19 7.63 -2.54
C ILE A 559 20.49 7.81 -3.89
N ARG A 560 19.24 7.35 -3.96
CA ARG A 560 18.40 7.42 -5.17
C ARG A 560 17.03 8.11 -4.95
N PRO A 561 16.99 9.39 -4.50
CA PRO A 561 15.75 10.04 -4.11
C PRO A 561 14.78 10.22 -5.28
N ALA A 562 13.51 9.88 -5.03
CA ALA A 562 12.43 9.90 -6.00
C ALA A 562 11.42 11.02 -5.71
N PRO A 563 11.06 11.87 -6.69
CA PRO A 563 10.08 12.93 -6.51
C PRO A 563 8.73 12.43 -5.93
N GLY A 564 8.30 13.05 -4.84
CA GLY A 564 7.13 12.65 -4.04
C GLY A 564 7.48 12.04 -2.68
N TYR A 565 8.71 11.53 -2.53
CA TYR A 565 9.21 11.08 -1.22
C TYR A 565 9.56 12.25 -0.31
N PRO A 566 9.63 12.05 1.02
CA PRO A 566 9.86 13.13 1.98
C PRO A 566 11.11 14.00 1.74
N ALA A 567 12.15 13.47 1.07
CA ALA A 567 13.39 14.19 0.75
C ALA A 567 13.26 15.15 -0.45
N CYS A 568 12.35 14.85 -1.39
CA CYS A 568 12.02 15.68 -2.54
C CYS A 568 10.51 15.58 -2.81
N PRO A 569 9.66 16.19 -1.96
CA PRO A 569 8.23 15.91 -1.94
C PRO A 569 7.46 16.47 -3.15
N ASP A 570 8.07 17.33 -3.98
CA ASP A 570 7.40 17.91 -5.13
C ASP A 570 7.31 16.92 -6.31
N HIS A 571 6.10 16.47 -6.61
CA HIS A 571 5.81 15.61 -7.75
C HIS A 571 6.03 16.31 -9.11
N SER A 572 5.93 17.64 -9.17
CA SER A 572 6.00 18.42 -10.41
C SER A 572 7.42 18.56 -10.97
N GLU A 573 8.43 18.00 -10.31
CA GLU A 573 9.79 17.83 -10.87
C GLU A 573 9.83 16.69 -11.92
N LYS A 574 8.90 15.73 -11.87
CA LYS A 574 8.89 14.56 -12.77
C LYS A 574 8.84 14.93 -14.27
N PRO A 575 8.05 15.91 -14.74
CA PRO A 575 8.07 16.31 -16.15
C PRO A 575 9.46 16.75 -16.64
N ALA A 576 10.22 17.48 -15.84
CA ALA A 576 11.59 17.88 -16.20
C ALA A 576 12.51 16.65 -16.24
N LEU A 577 12.38 15.75 -15.26
CA LEU A 577 13.11 14.48 -15.20
C LEU A 577 12.83 13.59 -16.42
N PHE A 578 11.56 13.46 -16.80
CA PHE A 578 11.13 12.65 -17.95
C PHE A 578 11.64 13.23 -19.27
N ARG A 579 11.62 14.56 -19.45
CA ARG A 579 12.22 15.22 -20.62
C ARG A 579 13.73 15.04 -20.68
N LEU A 580 14.42 15.10 -19.53
CA LEU A 580 15.86 14.91 -19.47
C LEU A 580 16.26 13.49 -19.92
N LEU A 581 15.53 12.49 -19.44
CA LEU A 581 15.79 11.09 -19.75
C LEU A 581 15.22 10.65 -21.10
N ASP A 582 14.25 11.38 -21.65
CA ASP A 582 13.37 10.89 -22.73
C ASP A 582 12.64 9.59 -22.33
N ALA A 583 12.10 9.59 -21.11
CA ALA A 583 11.60 8.39 -20.43
C ALA A 583 10.37 7.75 -21.11
N GLU A 584 9.52 8.55 -21.76
CA GLU A 584 8.38 8.03 -22.51
C GLU A 584 8.82 7.19 -23.70
N ALA A 585 9.76 7.71 -24.51
CA ALA A 585 10.26 6.99 -25.68
C ALA A 585 11.19 5.82 -25.29
N LYS A 586 12.08 6.02 -24.31
CA LYS A 586 13.12 5.05 -23.97
C LYS A 586 12.69 3.99 -22.97
N ALA A 587 11.85 4.33 -22.00
CA ALA A 587 11.38 3.40 -20.96
C ALA A 587 9.89 3.04 -21.11
N GLY A 588 9.14 3.69 -22.00
CA GLY A 588 7.70 3.43 -22.17
C GLY A 588 6.83 3.99 -21.03
N ILE A 589 7.37 4.91 -20.22
CA ILE A 589 6.70 5.42 -19.01
C ILE A 589 6.10 6.79 -19.32
N ARG A 590 4.80 6.94 -19.04
CA ARG A 590 4.04 8.19 -19.22
C ARG A 590 3.67 8.81 -17.88
N LEU A 591 3.48 10.14 -17.87
CA LEU A 591 2.97 10.87 -16.71
C LEU A 591 1.50 11.23 -16.91
N THR A 592 0.71 11.10 -15.85
CA THR A 592 -0.64 11.70 -15.77
C THR A 592 -0.54 13.19 -15.52
N GLU A 593 -1.67 13.90 -15.62
CA GLU A 593 -1.80 15.32 -15.24
C GLU A 593 -1.41 15.62 -13.78
N ASN A 594 -1.51 14.63 -12.89
CA ASN A 594 -1.09 14.74 -11.48
C ASN A 594 0.28 14.08 -11.23
N PHE A 595 1.05 13.84 -12.29
CA PHE A 595 2.41 13.30 -12.26
C PHE A 595 2.52 11.89 -11.65
N ALA A 596 1.44 11.09 -11.72
CA ALA A 596 1.53 9.65 -11.51
C ALA A 596 2.14 8.99 -12.75
N MET A 597 2.78 7.83 -12.58
CA MET A 597 3.48 7.12 -13.68
C MET A 597 2.63 5.97 -14.20
N LEU A 598 2.69 5.75 -15.52
CA LEU A 598 2.08 4.61 -16.22
C LEU A 598 3.13 3.91 -17.09
N PRO A 599 3.31 2.57 -17.00
CA PRO A 599 2.59 1.62 -16.14
C PRO A 599 2.74 1.93 -14.64
N THR A 600 1.78 1.48 -13.83
CA THR A 600 1.74 1.76 -12.38
C THR A 600 2.95 1.21 -11.64
N ALA A 601 3.42 0.03 -12.05
CA ALA A 601 4.68 -0.57 -11.61
C ALA A 601 5.88 0.15 -12.25
N ALA A 602 6.18 1.36 -11.77
CA ALA A 602 7.27 2.20 -12.26
C ALA A 602 7.92 3.02 -11.13
N VAL A 603 9.22 3.29 -11.27
CA VAL A 603 10.01 4.09 -10.34
C VAL A 603 10.86 5.08 -11.13
N SER A 604 10.92 6.34 -10.69
CA SER A 604 11.83 7.33 -11.27
C SER A 604 12.42 8.22 -10.19
N GLY A 605 13.64 8.69 -10.40
CA GLY A 605 14.35 9.50 -9.43
C GLY A 605 15.73 9.95 -9.88
N PHE A 606 16.50 10.42 -8.91
CA PHE A 606 17.86 10.90 -9.09
C PHE A 606 18.88 9.91 -8.51
N TYR A 607 20.16 10.11 -8.80
CA TYR A 607 21.28 9.46 -8.13
C TYR A 607 22.23 10.53 -7.59
N PHE A 608 22.59 10.42 -6.31
CA PHE A 608 23.62 11.22 -5.66
C PHE A 608 24.73 10.30 -5.16
N ALA A 609 25.98 10.58 -5.56
CA ALA A 609 27.14 9.74 -5.23
C ALA A 609 27.88 10.17 -3.94
N HIS A 610 27.62 11.38 -3.43
CA HIS A 610 28.36 11.90 -2.29
C HIS A 610 28.19 10.99 -1.06
N PRO A 611 29.27 10.61 -0.34
CA PRO A 611 29.21 9.62 0.74
C PRO A 611 28.40 10.04 1.96
N ARG A 612 28.17 11.35 2.13
CA ARG A 612 27.30 11.90 3.19
C ARG A 612 25.83 12.07 2.77
N ALA A 613 25.50 11.78 1.50
CA ALA A 613 24.12 11.88 1.04
C ALA A 613 23.28 10.82 1.76
N HIS A 614 22.13 11.24 2.28
CA HIS A 614 21.20 10.38 3.02
C HIS A 614 19.77 10.92 2.89
N TYR A 615 18.79 10.06 3.13
CA TYR A 615 17.39 10.47 3.12
C TYR A 615 17.03 11.27 4.39
N PHE A 616 16.30 12.35 4.20
CA PHE A 616 15.72 13.16 5.27
C PHE A 616 14.32 13.64 4.85
N GLY A 617 13.45 13.94 5.79
CA GLY A 617 12.18 14.60 5.48
C GLY A 617 12.35 16.12 5.44
N VAL A 618 11.96 16.79 4.35
CA VAL A 618 11.94 18.27 4.25
C VAL A 618 11.07 18.87 5.36
N GLY A 619 9.96 18.21 5.69
CA GLY A 619 9.04 18.64 6.73
C GLY A 619 8.25 19.88 6.32
N LYS A 620 8.01 20.77 7.27
CA LYS A 620 7.18 21.97 7.08
C LYS A 620 7.99 23.18 6.64
N ILE A 621 7.48 23.92 5.66
CA ILE A 621 8.11 25.10 5.05
C ILE A 621 7.23 26.35 5.21
N GLY A 622 7.89 27.50 5.36
CA GLY A 622 7.30 28.83 5.46
C GLY A 622 7.01 29.47 4.09
N ARG A 623 6.23 30.55 4.10
CA ARG A 623 5.82 31.29 2.88
C ARG A 623 7.00 31.90 2.14
N ASP A 624 8.06 32.26 2.85
CA ASP A 624 9.30 32.78 2.28
C ASP A 624 9.98 31.78 1.34
N GLN A 625 10.07 30.51 1.75
CA GLN A 625 10.58 29.44 0.88
C GLN A 625 9.64 29.12 -0.28
N VAL A 626 8.32 29.14 -0.06
CA VAL A 626 7.35 28.91 -1.15
C VAL A 626 7.43 30.00 -2.21
N ALA A 627 7.58 31.27 -1.81
CA ALA A 627 7.73 32.38 -2.74
C ALA A 627 9.05 32.33 -3.53
N ASP A 628 10.16 32.02 -2.86
CA ASP A 628 11.46 31.78 -3.50
C ASP A 628 11.39 30.60 -4.47
N TYR A 629 10.75 29.50 -4.07
CA TYR A 629 10.52 28.32 -4.89
C TYR A 629 9.70 28.62 -6.14
N ALA A 630 8.58 29.32 -5.99
CA ALA A 630 7.72 29.74 -7.10
C ALA A 630 8.51 30.57 -8.13
N THR A 631 9.37 31.47 -7.64
CA THR A 631 10.25 32.28 -8.48
C THR A 631 11.25 31.40 -9.25
N ARG A 632 11.95 30.48 -8.56
CA ARG A 632 12.91 29.56 -9.20
C ARG A 632 12.26 28.66 -10.25
N ARG A 633 11.02 28.22 -10.00
CA ARG A 633 10.23 27.36 -10.90
C ARG A 633 9.54 28.13 -12.03
N GLY A 634 9.49 29.46 -11.97
CA GLY A 634 8.77 30.28 -12.94
C GLY A 634 7.24 30.10 -12.88
N VAL A 635 6.70 29.81 -11.70
CA VAL A 635 5.25 29.61 -11.48
C VAL A 635 4.68 30.60 -10.48
N SER A 636 3.35 30.67 -10.38
CA SER A 636 2.71 31.49 -9.36
C SER A 636 2.90 30.90 -7.96
N VAL A 637 2.85 31.76 -6.93
CA VAL A 637 2.87 31.30 -5.52
C VAL A 637 1.70 30.35 -5.24
N ALA A 638 0.51 30.62 -5.78
CA ALA A 638 -0.66 29.76 -5.61
C ALA A 638 -0.45 28.36 -6.21
N GLU A 639 0.22 28.26 -7.35
CA GLU A 639 0.55 26.98 -7.98
C GLU A 639 1.61 26.21 -7.17
N ALA A 640 2.64 26.89 -6.67
CA ALA A 640 3.60 26.29 -5.75
C ALA A 640 2.95 25.84 -4.43
N GLU A 641 2.01 26.62 -3.89
CA GLU A 641 1.23 26.25 -2.70
C GLU A 641 0.38 25.00 -2.93
N LYS A 642 -0.19 24.83 -4.14
CA LYS A 642 -0.91 23.63 -4.54
C LYS A 642 0.03 22.41 -4.55
N TRP A 643 1.16 22.48 -5.26
CA TRP A 643 2.09 21.36 -5.34
C TRP A 643 2.71 20.98 -4.00
N LEU A 644 2.95 21.97 -3.13
CA LEU A 644 3.60 21.80 -1.83
C LEU A 644 2.62 21.77 -0.65
N ALA A 645 1.32 21.60 -0.91
CA ALA A 645 0.27 21.62 0.12
C ALA A 645 0.58 20.72 1.35
N PRO A 646 1.12 19.49 1.19
CA PRO A 646 1.50 18.64 2.33
C PRO A 646 2.63 19.24 3.19
N ASN A 647 3.47 20.10 2.63
CA ASN A 647 4.65 20.69 3.27
C ASN A 647 4.39 22.10 3.82
N LEU A 648 3.26 22.74 3.53
CA LEU A 648 2.99 24.09 4.04
C LEU A 648 2.83 24.11 5.56
N ALA A 649 3.50 25.06 6.21
CA ALA A 649 3.36 25.34 7.63
C ALA A 649 2.21 26.31 7.97
N TYR A 650 1.62 26.92 6.94
CA TYR A 650 0.57 27.92 7.04
C TYR A 650 -0.65 27.50 6.19
N ASP A 651 -1.74 28.26 6.29
CA ASP A 651 -2.95 28.05 5.51
C ASP A 651 -3.06 29.13 4.41
N PRO A 652 -2.91 28.77 3.12
CA PRO A 652 -3.00 29.74 2.02
C PRO A 652 -4.28 30.58 2.06
N ALA A 653 -5.42 29.95 2.35
CA ALA A 653 -6.74 30.59 2.34
C ALA A 653 -6.92 31.65 3.45
N ARG A 654 -6.28 31.47 4.61
CA ARG A 654 -6.32 32.46 5.70
C ARG A 654 -5.36 33.63 5.46
N THR A 655 -4.31 33.40 4.67
CA THR A 655 -3.23 34.38 4.46
C THR A 655 -3.63 35.43 3.42
N SER A 656 -4.32 35.02 2.34
CA SER A 656 -4.88 35.94 1.33
C SER A 656 -5.92 36.92 1.91
N ALA A 657 -6.74 36.47 2.87
CA ALA A 657 -7.72 37.32 3.56
C ALA A 657 -7.06 38.35 4.50
N GLY A 658 -5.87 38.06 5.04
CA GLY A 658 -5.10 38.99 5.88
C GLY A 658 -4.41 40.10 5.08
N ASP A 659 -3.94 39.78 3.87
CA ASP A 659 -3.31 40.75 2.97
C ASP A 659 -4.35 41.74 2.42
N LEU A 660 -5.59 41.30 2.14
CA LEU A 660 -6.72 42.18 1.77
C LEU A 660 -7.14 43.15 2.89
N LYS A 661 -7.00 42.75 4.17
CA LYS A 661 -7.28 43.62 5.32
C LYS A 661 -6.17 44.61 5.66
N LYS A 662 -4.95 44.43 5.11
CA LYS A 662 -3.84 45.39 5.25
C LYS A 662 -3.76 46.36 4.06
N ALA A 663 -4.44 46.06 2.97
CA ALA A 663 -4.50 46.86 1.75
C ALA A 663 -5.75 47.76 1.65
N GLY A 664 -6.65 47.72 2.64
CA GLY A 664 -7.75 48.66 2.84
C GLY A 664 -7.62 49.31 4.20
#